data_AF-A0A4V1A9J4-F1
#
_entry.id   AF-A0A4V1A9J4-F1
#
_cell.length_a   1.000
_cell.length_b   1.000
_cell.length_c   1.000
_cell.angle_alpha   90.00
_cell.angle_beta   90.00
_cell.angle_gamma   90.00
#
_symmetry.space_group_name_H-M   'P 1'
#
loop_
_entity.id
_entity.type
_entity.pdbx_description
1 polymer ?
#
loop_
_entity_poly.entity_id
_entity_poly.type
_entity_poly.pdbx_seq_one_letter_code
_entity_poly.pdbx_strand_id
1 'polypeptide(L)'
;MVATNTKASKTNKSRRNKKSEPTTAPATDQTLSQLLAVLPVQQIAYTRLSASDLNVRLIKHTDKEVEELADSIAAVGILQNLVGVEQPDGTIGIVAGEGRRRALGVLVVRGSVDAEFPFVPVKVVPLDLAVAASMTENGKHKIMHPAEQIVGFRNLEREGRTPSQIGALLGYAPRHVQRCLKLANLAPSLLDALARDEITLEHCEALTLADSHERQEQVWKEAVEQHRTPSVHTLRKMATDDKMAISHPMFVFVGEEAYLAAGGHLTADLFSDKDSTFADAALVKSLLTGKLTVTAARIRQEQGWGWAEFRMTELSGHGEDKELYRFAMPAAVLTDDEQRRIDELENAIEDCSSYDDQYEFQQQIDDIRIEAKYREATPEFRAKHGVWVSWDNGNFQVQPGIRKLTDEDRAQEEQEREARQTQDNNVITYTTPETPADAYPATLVKAMSAERTLAVQAELAGRPDVSVALLTWTLCLGLFERSYGQRSEPLKASVTSNQYLLASLAPSGDEGKALLSLKVQREAFQATLPENWHLDFTWLLSWSAEQVCALLGFCAAHGINGIQERLYNRTERSELDGLEAALDFDLRKWWQPDATSYFGKLKISQIGKAYEEAGMAERAREVVKLKRRDAAAAAADELSVKGWLPDWMVRTQPVEQDETELTETDHTDHAA
;
A
#
# COMPACT_ATOMS: atom_id res chain seq x y z
N MET A 1 -5.71 -15.54 -64.43
CA MET A 1 -4.44 -15.13 -65.09
C MET A 1 -3.46 -14.90 -63.93
N VAL A 2 -2.39 -15.67 -63.70
CA VAL A 2 -1.22 -15.99 -64.57
C VAL A 2 -0.45 -14.69 -64.88
N ALA A 3 0.84 -14.47 -64.54
CA ALA A 3 1.90 -15.24 -63.85
C ALA A 3 2.76 -14.24 -62.98
N THR A 4 3.93 -14.48 -62.36
CA THR A 4 5.07 -15.40 -62.60
C THR A 4 5.97 -15.52 -61.35
N ASN A 5 6.49 -16.73 -61.07
CA ASN A 5 7.90 -17.11 -60.76
C ASN A 5 8.88 -16.01 -60.24
N THR A 6 9.78 -16.22 -59.28
CA THR A 6 10.55 -17.43 -58.84
C THR A 6 11.23 -17.11 -57.47
N LYS A 7 12.00 -17.92 -56.71
CA LYS A 7 12.57 -19.30 -56.77
C LYS A 7 12.92 -19.75 -55.33
N ALA A 8 12.85 -21.04 -54.98
CA ALA A 8 13.42 -21.57 -53.73
C ALA A 8 13.85 -23.05 -53.87
N SER A 9 15.01 -23.41 -53.32
CA SER A 9 15.59 -24.77 -53.41
C SER A 9 15.05 -25.69 -52.32
N LYS A 10 14.82 -26.97 -52.64
CA LYS A 10 14.31 -27.99 -51.70
C LYS A 10 15.48 -28.81 -51.13
N THR A 11 15.57 -28.92 -49.81
CA THR A 11 16.31 -29.98 -49.13
C THR A 11 15.40 -31.16 -48.80
N ASN A 12 15.94 -32.38 -48.91
CA ASN A 12 15.16 -33.60 -49.01
C ASN A 12 14.90 -34.24 -47.63
N LYS A 13 13.71 -34.83 -47.42
CA LYS A 13 13.39 -35.58 -46.20
C LYS A 13 14.27 -36.84 -46.10
N SER A 14 15.01 -37.00 -45.01
CA SER A 14 15.68 -38.26 -44.65
C SER A 14 14.97 -38.96 -43.49
N ARG A 15 15.09 -40.29 -43.44
CA ARG A 15 14.31 -41.17 -42.56
C ARG A 15 14.80 -41.12 -41.10
N ARG A 16 13.83 -41.24 -40.19
CA ARG A 16 14.01 -41.47 -38.75
C ARG A 16 14.80 -42.76 -38.52
N ASN A 17 16.11 -42.64 -38.30
CA ASN A 17 16.95 -43.77 -37.93
C ASN A 17 16.87 -43.99 -36.42
N LYS A 18 16.45 -45.20 -36.03
CA LYS A 18 16.35 -45.65 -34.63
C LYS A 18 17.79 -45.85 -34.12
N LYS A 19 18.33 -44.88 -33.38
CA LYS A 19 19.69 -45.00 -32.81
C LYS A 19 19.65 -46.02 -31.67
N SER A 20 20.54 -47.00 -31.75
CA SER A 20 20.65 -48.13 -30.84
C SER A 20 20.97 -47.70 -29.40
N GLU A 21 20.54 -48.54 -28.45
CA GLU A 21 20.94 -48.49 -27.05
C GLU A 21 22.47 -48.46 -26.91
N PRO A 22 23.03 -47.73 -25.92
CA PRO A 22 24.43 -47.87 -25.52
C PRO A 22 24.58 -49.10 -24.61
N THR A 23 24.41 -50.30 -25.16
CA THR A 23 24.49 -51.58 -24.41
C THR A 23 25.95 -52.02 -24.20
N THR A 24 26.76 -51.18 -23.56
CA THR A 24 28.10 -51.49 -23.04
C THR A 24 28.48 -50.56 -21.88
N ALA A 25 27.87 -50.77 -20.71
CA ALA A 25 28.28 -50.16 -19.43
C ALA A 25 28.31 -51.09 -18.19
N PRO A 26 27.85 -52.37 -18.17
CA PRO A 26 27.84 -53.12 -16.91
C PRO A 26 29.24 -53.62 -16.50
N ALA A 27 30.14 -53.88 -17.45
CA ALA A 27 31.42 -54.51 -17.19
C ALA A 27 32.35 -53.64 -16.32
N THR A 28 32.75 -52.46 -16.80
CA THR A 28 33.67 -51.56 -16.09
C THR A 28 33.13 -51.10 -14.74
N ASP A 29 31.83 -50.86 -14.63
CA ASP A 29 31.20 -50.33 -13.43
C ASP A 29 31.02 -51.41 -12.33
N GLN A 30 30.77 -52.67 -12.71
CA GLN A 30 30.89 -53.81 -11.80
C GLN A 30 32.35 -54.05 -11.40
N THR A 31 33.30 -54.03 -12.34
CA THR A 31 34.74 -54.21 -12.05
C THR A 31 35.25 -53.15 -11.08
N LEU A 32 34.90 -51.88 -11.29
CA LEU A 32 35.27 -50.77 -10.40
C LEU A 32 34.65 -50.90 -9.01
N SER A 33 33.37 -51.27 -8.92
CA SER A 33 32.69 -51.47 -7.63
C SER A 33 33.29 -52.63 -6.83
N GLN A 34 33.62 -53.74 -7.51
CA GLN A 34 34.31 -54.89 -6.92
C GLN A 34 35.74 -54.54 -6.50
N LEU A 35 36.47 -53.80 -7.34
CA LEU A 35 37.84 -53.35 -7.06
C LEU A 35 37.87 -52.39 -5.87
N LEU A 36 36.97 -51.40 -5.80
CA LEU A 36 36.82 -50.53 -4.63
C LEU A 36 36.40 -51.28 -3.37
N ALA A 37 35.65 -52.39 -3.47
CA ALA A 37 35.31 -53.21 -2.30
C ALA A 37 36.53 -53.97 -1.73
N VAL A 38 37.44 -54.42 -2.58
CA VAL A 38 38.63 -55.23 -2.20
C VAL A 38 39.88 -54.38 -1.91
N LEU A 39 39.97 -53.15 -2.47
CA LEU A 39 41.09 -52.25 -2.21
C LEU A 39 41.24 -51.91 -0.72
N PRO A 40 42.46 -52.06 -0.14
CA PRO A 40 42.72 -51.68 1.24
C PRO A 40 42.58 -50.16 1.42
N VAL A 41 42.03 -49.76 2.56
CA VAL A 41 42.05 -48.37 3.00
C VAL A 41 43.43 -48.06 3.55
N GLN A 42 44.12 -47.10 2.95
CA GLN A 42 45.43 -46.63 3.41
C GLN A 42 45.23 -45.40 4.30
N GLN A 43 45.97 -45.32 5.40
CA GLN A 43 46.02 -44.11 6.21
C GLN A 43 47.17 -43.22 5.71
N ILE A 44 46.83 -42.00 5.30
CA ILE A 44 47.76 -41.10 4.60
C ILE A 44 47.86 -39.77 5.36
N ALA A 45 49.07 -39.22 5.45
CA ALA A 45 49.32 -37.91 6.04
C ALA A 45 48.70 -36.82 5.15
N TYR A 46 48.14 -35.76 5.76
CA TYR A 46 47.47 -34.70 5.02
C TYR A 46 48.42 -34.00 4.02
N THR A 47 49.69 -33.82 4.39
CA THR A 47 50.71 -33.20 3.54
C THR A 47 51.05 -33.99 2.27
N ARG A 48 50.63 -35.25 2.17
CA ARG A 48 50.75 -36.08 0.96
C ARG A 48 49.52 -36.03 0.05
N LEU A 49 48.50 -35.23 0.35
CA LEU A 49 47.25 -35.16 -0.40
C LEU A 49 47.15 -33.89 -1.26
N SER A 50 47.09 -34.07 -2.57
CA SER A 50 46.91 -33.01 -3.56
C SER A 50 45.49 -33.05 -4.15
N ALA A 51 45.04 -31.93 -4.75
CA ALA A 51 43.86 -31.96 -5.62
C ALA A 51 44.23 -32.62 -6.96
N SER A 52 43.26 -33.26 -7.63
CA SER A 52 43.49 -33.87 -8.94
C SER A 52 42.54 -33.33 -10.01
N ASP A 53 43.08 -33.03 -11.20
CA ASP A 53 42.31 -32.68 -12.40
C ASP A 53 41.45 -33.83 -12.94
N LEU A 54 41.61 -35.05 -12.40
CA LEU A 54 40.77 -36.21 -12.71
C LEU A 54 39.48 -36.27 -11.87
N ASN A 55 39.29 -35.31 -10.96
CA ASN A 55 38.02 -35.10 -10.29
C ASN A 55 37.01 -34.43 -11.25
N VAL A 56 35.90 -35.11 -11.54
CA VAL A 56 34.91 -34.66 -12.53
C VAL A 56 33.92 -33.61 -12.00
N ARG A 57 33.97 -33.29 -10.70
CA ARG A 57 33.06 -32.33 -10.06
C ARG A 57 33.52 -30.89 -10.32
N LEU A 58 32.87 -30.23 -11.28
CA LEU A 58 33.18 -28.85 -11.67
C LEU A 58 32.80 -27.80 -10.60
N ILE A 59 31.69 -27.99 -9.89
CA ILE A 59 31.23 -27.06 -8.84
C ILE A 59 31.92 -27.44 -7.52
N LYS A 60 32.85 -26.58 -7.10
CA LYS A 60 33.57 -26.70 -5.82
C LYS A 60 32.65 -26.31 -4.67
N HIS A 61 32.85 -26.94 -3.51
CA HIS A 61 32.21 -26.53 -2.26
C HIS A 61 32.59 -25.09 -1.91
N THR A 62 31.62 -24.34 -1.38
CA THR A 62 31.88 -23.00 -0.81
C THR A 62 32.77 -23.11 0.44
N ASP A 63 33.43 -22.02 0.82
CA ASP A 63 34.31 -22.05 2.00
C ASP A 63 33.51 -22.33 3.29
N LYS A 64 32.27 -21.84 3.36
CA LYS A 64 31.32 -22.15 4.44
C LYS A 64 30.97 -23.63 4.52
N GLU A 65 30.64 -24.27 3.40
CA GLU A 65 30.40 -25.73 3.37
C GLU A 65 31.63 -26.54 3.79
N VAL A 66 32.83 -26.03 3.49
CA VAL A 66 34.09 -26.66 3.90
C VAL A 66 34.34 -26.51 5.40
N GLU A 67 33.97 -25.38 6.01
CA GLU A 67 34.03 -25.19 7.46
C GLU A 67 33.00 -26.04 8.21
N GLU A 68 31.74 -26.07 7.75
CA GLU A 68 30.68 -26.93 8.30
C GLU A 68 31.08 -28.43 8.22
N LEU A 69 31.70 -28.84 7.10
CA LEU A 69 32.24 -30.20 6.95
C LEU A 69 33.47 -30.47 7.83
N ALA A 70 34.28 -29.45 8.15
CA ALA A 70 35.40 -29.58 9.07
C ALA A 70 34.90 -29.82 10.50
N ASP A 71 33.88 -29.07 10.94
CA ASP A 71 33.25 -29.25 12.25
C ASP A 71 32.61 -30.64 12.37
N SER A 72 31.94 -31.12 11.32
CA SER A 72 31.41 -32.47 11.24
C SER A 72 32.51 -33.54 11.38
N ILE A 73 33.61 -33.43 10.62
CA ILE A 73 34.73 -34.38 10.71
C ILE A 73 35.40 -34.34 12.09
N ALA A 74 35.49 -33.19 12.75
CA ALA A 74 36.01 -33.09 14.10
C ALA A 74 35.10 -33.77 15.14
N ALA A 75 33.78 -33.74 14.94
CA ALA A 75 32.80 -34.33 15.86
C ALA A 75 32.64 -35.86 15.69
N VAL A 76 32.55 -36.36 14.46
CA VAL A 76 32.21 -37.77 14.18
C VAL A 76 33.26 -38.55 13.38
N GLY A 77 34.36 -37.89 12.98
CA GLY A 77 35.41 -38.49 12.17
C GLY A 77 35.05 -38.61 10.69
N ILE A 78 35.95 -39.23 9.92
CA ILE A 78 35.81 -39.39 8.47
C ILE A 78 34.92 -40.61 8.17
N LEU A 79 33.61 -40.39 8.06
CA LEU A 79 32.62 -41.47 7.81
C LEU A 79 32.74 -42.11 6.42
N GLN A 80 33.28 -41.39 5.44
CA GLN A 80 33.50 -41.88 4.07
C GLN A 80 34.96 -41.65 3.66
N ASN A 81 35.65 -42.74 3.32
CA ASN A 81 37.02 -42.71 2.81
C ASN A 81 37.12 -41.85 1.54
N LEU A 82 38.23 -41.16 1.36
CA LEU A 82 38.55 -40.45 0.11
C LEU A 82 38.97 -41.47 -0.95
N VAL A 83 38.84 -41.10 -2.22
CA VAL A 83 39.41 -41.87 -3.34
C VAL A 83 40.46 -41.03 -4.04
N GLY A 84 41.64 -41.59 -4.25
CA GLY A 84 42.76 -40.88 -4.87
C GLY A 84 43.55 -41.75 -5.83
N VAL A 85 44.46 -41.13 -6.55
CA VAL A 85 45.40 -41.78 -7.47
C VAL A 85 46.82 -41.34 -7.12
N GLU A 86 47.78 -42.26 -7.21
CA GLU A 86 49.20 -41.94 -7.01
C GLU A 86 49.72 -41.06 -8.15
N GLN A 87 50.36 -39.94 -7.80
CA GLN A 87 50.94 -38.98 -8.74
C GLN A 87 52.44 -39.26 -8.96
N PRO A 88 53.03 -38.79 -10.08
CA PRO A 88 54.46 -39.01 -10.37
C PRO A 88 55.44 -38.44 -9.33
N ASP A 89 54.98 -37.54 -8.45
CA ASP A 89 55.76 -36.95 -7.35
C ASP A 89 55.63 -37.72 -6.02
N GLY A 90 54.85 -38.81 -5.98
CA GLY A 90 54.60 -39.61 -4.77
C GLY A 90 53.52 -39.07 -3.84
N THR A 91 52.82 -37.98 -4.24
CA THR A 91 51.58 -37.53 -3.59
C THR A 91 50.38 -38.33 -4.08
N ILE A 92 49.25 -38.24 -3.35
CA ILE A 92 47.99 -38.83 -3.76
C ILE A 92 47.03 -37.71 -4.18
N GLY A 93 46.71 -37.68 -5.47
CA GLY A 93 45.72 -36.77 -6.03
C GLY A 93 44.30 -37.24 -5.73
N ILE A 94 43.52 -36.45 -4.99
CA ILE A 94 42.15 -36.80 -4.63
C ILE A 94 41.21 -36.61 -5.82
N VAL A 95 40.56 -37.71 -6.24
CA VAL A 95 39.62 -37.76 -7.36
C VAL A 95 38.16 -37.85 -6.91
N ALA A 96 37.91 -38.28 -5.68
CA ALA A 96 36.61 -38.17 -5.01
C ALA A 96 36.79 -37.87 -3.52
N GLY A 97 35.94 -37.00 -2.96
CA GLY A 97 36.08 -36.49 -1.58
C GLY A 97 36.93 -35.21 -1.43
N GLU A 98 37.10 -34.41 -2.48
CA GLU A 98 37.87 -33.15 -2.42
C GLU A 98 37.34 -32.15 -1.38
N GLY A 99 36.02 -32.11 -1.13
CA GLY A 99 35.45 -31.33 -0.02
C GLY A 99 35.99 -31.78 1.35
N ARG A 100 36.06 -33.10 1.59
CA ARG A 100 36.65 -33.68 2.79
C ARG A 100 38.14 -33.35 2.90
N ARG A 101 38.90 -33.40 1.79
CA ARG A 101 40.31 -32.96 1.77
C ARG A 101 40.44 -31.50 2.21
N ARG A 102 39.63 -30.58 1.67
CA ARG A 102 39.67 -29.16 2.08
C ARG A 102 39.30 -28.95 3.55
N ALA A 103 38.27 -29.65 4.03
CA ALA A 103 37.82 -29.60 5.43
C ALA A 103 38.91 -30.08 6.41
N LEU A 104 39.65 -31.13 6.04
CA LEU A 104 40.82 -31.59 6.80
C LEU A 104 41.95 -30.56 6.83
N GLY A 105 42.15 -29.82 5.75
CA GLY A 105 43.05 -28.66 5.73
C GLY A 105 42.66 -27.58 6.74
N VAL A 106 41.36 -27.31 6.92
CA VAL A 106 40.87 -26.39 7.95
C VAL A 106 41.18 -26.91 9.36
N LEU A 107 41.00 -28.21 9.63
CA LEU A 107 41.34 -28.80 10.94
C LEU A 107 42.84 -28.79 11.24
N VAL A 108 43.69 -28.97 10.22
CA VAL A 108 45.15 -28.82 10.32
C VAL A 108 45.53 -27.37 10.63
N VAL A 109 44.94 -26.39 9.93
CA VAL A 109 45.19 -24.95 10.19
C VAL A 109 44.71 -24.53 11.58
N ARG A 110 43.62 -25.11 12.07
CA ARG A 110 43.12 -24.94 13.45
C ARG A 110 43.97 -25.69 14.50
N GLY A 111 45.01 -26.42 14.11
CA GLY A 111 45.85 -27.21 15.03
C GLY A 111 45.12 -28.38 15.71
N SER A 112 43.94 -28.75 15.22
CA SER A 112 43.11 -29.81 15.78
C SER A 112 43.56 -31.21 15.34
N VAL A 113 44.32 -31.30 14.24
CA VAL A 113 44.93 -32.54 13.76
C VAL A 113 46.33 -32.24 13.22
N ASP A 114 47.28 -33.14 13.48
CA ASP A 114 48.63 -33.09 12.93
C ASP A 114 48.62 -33.46 11.43
N ALA A 115 49.25 -32.61 10.60
CA ALA A 115 49.31 -32.77 9.16
C ALA A 115 50.21 -33.95 8.71
N GLU A 116 51.23 -34.27 9.50
CA GLU A 116 52.21 -35.33 9.22
C GLU A 116 51.76 -36.70 9.73
N PHE A 117 50.83 -36.74 10.68
CA PHE A 117 50.28 -37.99 11.17
C PHE A 117 49.42 -38.67 10.08
N PRO A 118 49.62 -39.98 9.76
CA PRO A 118 48.79 -40.66 8.78
C PRO A 118 47.42 -41.03 9.38
N PHE A 119 46.43 -40.17 9.17
CA PHE A 119 45.07 -40.34 9.70
C PHE A 119 43.96 -40.26 8.64
N VAL A 120 44.28 -39.89 7.39
CA VAL A 120 43.27 -39.73 6.34
C VAL A 120 43.07 -41.08 5.62
N PRO A 121 41.87 -41.69 5.70
CA PRO A 121 41.60 -42.96 5.04
C PRO A 121 41.34 -42.73 3.54
N VAL A 122 42.25 -43.23 2.70
CA VAL A 122 42.16 -43.12 1.24
C VAL A 122 42.18 -44.51 0.60
N LYS A 123 41.28 -44.74 -0.36
CA LYS A 123 41.41 -45.86 -1.31
C LYS A 123 42.13 -45.35 -2.56
N VAL A 124 43.35 -45.86 -2.78
CA VAL A 124 44.15 -45.50 -3.96
C VAL A 124 43.76 -46.40 -5.12
N VAL A 125 43.28 -45.82 -6.22
CA VAL A 125 42.84 -46.54 -7.43
C VAL A 125 43.86 -46.40 -8.56
N PRO A 126 43.91 -47.37 -9.51
CA PRO A 126 44.63 -47.24 -10.77
C PRO A 126 44.22 -45.99 -11.57
N LEU A 127 45.18 -45.38 -12.28
CA LEU A 127 45.01 -44.13 -13.02
C LEU A 127 43.94 -44.20 -14.12
N ASP A 128 43.85 -45.34 -14.81
CA ASP A 128 42.84 -45.63 -15.84
C ASP A 128 41.41 -45.73 -15.29
N LEU A 129 41.27 -46.01 -13.99
CA LEU A 129 39.98 -46.09 -13.28
C LEU A 129 39.63 -44.80 -12.51
N ALA A 130 40.54 -43.84 -12.40
CA ALA A 130 40.38 -42.64 -11.57
C ALA A 130 39.15 -41.78 -11.95
N VAL A 131 38.96 -41.50 -13.25
CA VAL A 131 37.81 -40.72 -13.76
C VAL A 131 36.50 -41.47 -13.55
N ALA A 132 36.50 -42.80 -13.74
CA ALA A 132 35.33 -43.63 -13.51
C ALA A 132 34.97 -43.69 -12.01
N ALA A 133 35.95 -43.76 -11.12
CA ALA A 133 35.75 -43.67 -9.66
C ALA A 133 35.12 -42.32 -9.27
N SER A 134 35.61 -41.21 -9.84
CA SER A 134 35.06 -39.87 -9.62
C SER A 134 33.61 -39.74 -10.11
N MET A 135 33.31 -40.24 -11.33
CA MET A 135 31.95 -40.25 -11.90
C MET A 135 30.99 -41.13 -11.10
N THR A 136 31.41 -42.34 -10.72
CA THR A 136 30.54 -43.31 -10.04
C THR A 136 30.25 -42.92 -8.59
N GLU A 137 31.21 -42.30 -7.87
CA GLU A 137 30.96 -41.74 -6.54
C GLU A 137 29.97 -40.57 -6.63
N ASN A 138 30.31 -39.50 -7.37
CA ASN A 138 29.46 -38.31 -7.47
C ASN A 138 28.07 -38.60 -8.10
N GLY A 139 27.99 -39.56 -9.03
CA GLY A 139 26.79 -39.81 -9.84
C GLY A 139 25.78 -40.82 -9.28
N LYS A 140 26.17 -41.70 -8.34
CA LYS A 140 25.26 -42.71 -7.76
C LYS A 140 24.69 -42.36 -6.39
N HIS A 141 25.18 -41.29 -5.76
CA HIS A 141 24.56 -40.79 -4.53
C HIS A 141 23.21 -40.13 -4.85
N LYS A 142 22.11 -40.82 -4.51
CA LYS A 142 20.84 -40.14 -4.31
C LYS A 142 20.99 -39.20 -3.11
N ILE A 143 20.70 -37.91 -3.33
CA ILE A 143 20.53 -36.96 -2.24
C ILE A 143 19.36 -37.45 -1.38
N MET A 144 19.56 -37.51 -0.06
CA MET A 144 18.51 -37.91 0.89
C MET A 144 17.33 -36.95 0.74
N HIS A 145 16.12 -37.48 0.57
CA HIS A 145 14.93 -36.65 0.33
C HIS A 145 14.67 -35.74 1.55
N PRO A 146 14.22 -34.48 1.38
CA PRO A 146 13.94 -33.60 2.51
C PRO A 146 13.01 -34.23 3.57
N ALA A 147 12.01 -35.02 3.16
CA ALA A 147 11.14 -35.75 4.09
C ALA A 147 11.89 -36.82 4.91
N GLU A 148 12.85 -37.53 4.31
CA GLU A 148 13.70 -38.50 5.01
C GLU A 148 14.60 -37.81 6.06
N GLN A 149 15.18 -36.66 5.70
CA GLN A 149 15.97 -35.84 6.63
C GLN A 149 15.11 -35.37 7.82
N ILE A 150 13.93 -34.81 7.54
CA ILE A 150 12.96 -34.35 8.54
C ILE A 150 12.55 -35.48 9.50
N VAL A 151 12.32 -36.69 9.00
CA VAL A 151 12.04 -37.87 9.84
C VAL A 151 13.25 -38.24 10.72
N GLY A 152 14.48 -38.11 10.22
CA GLY A 152 15.70 -38.25 11.01
C GLY A 152 15.74 -37.30 12.22
N PHE A 153 15.49 -36.01 11.98
CA PHE A 153 15.41 -35.00 13.05
C PHE A 153 14.28 -35.30 14.06
N ARG A 154 13.07 -35.69 13.58
CA ARG A 154 11.93 -36.11 14.43
C ARG A 154 12.30 -37.24 15.38
N ASN A 155 13.05 -38.23 14.90
CA ASN A 155 13.42 -39.40 15.72
C ASN A 155 14.42 -39.01 16.82
N LEU A 156 15.39 -38.15 16.52
CA LEU A 156 16.36 -37.66 17.50
C LEU A 156 15.69 -36.79 18.59
N GLU A 157 14.67 -36.00 18.25
CA GLU A 157 13.85 -35.27 19.22
C GLU A 157 13.04 -36.22 20.12
N ARG A 158 12.46 -37.29 19.54
CA ARG A 158 11.74 -38.34 20.29
C ARG A 158 12.64 -39.16 21.23
N GLU A 159 13.94 -39.22 20.98
CA GLU A 159 14.95 -39.73 21.93
C GLU A 159 15.19 -38.78 23.13
N GLY A 160 14.55 -37.62 23.17
CA GLY A 160 14.70 -36.61 24.23
C GLY A 160 15.91 -35.69 24.05
N ARG A 161 16.50 -35.63 22.84
CA ARG A 161 17.66 -34.77 22.56
C ARG A 161 17.21 -33.33 22.28
N THR A 162 17.91 -32.38 22.89
CA THR A 162 17.72 -30.94 22.62
C THR A 162 18.27 -30.53 21.25
N PRO A 163 17.80 -29.41 20.65
CA PRO A 163 18.33 -28.93 19.37
C PRO A 163 19.85 -28.75 19.36
N SER A 164 20.45 -28.28 20.46
CA SER A 164 21.90 -28.13 20.61
C SER A 164 22.65 -29.46 20.64
N GLN A 165 22.09 -30.49 21.27
CA GLN A 165 22.69 -31.85 21.28
C GLN A 165 22.59 -32.52 19.91
N ILE A 166 21.47 -32.32 19.20
CA ILE A 166 21.30 -32.80 17.83
C ILE A 166 22.28 -32.08 16.88
N GLY A 167 22.45 -30.76 17.04
CA GLY A 167 23.40 -29.97 16.27
C GLY A 167 24.85 -30.45 16.45
N ALA A 168 25.28 -30.64 17.71
CA ALA A 168 26.59 -31.18 18.03
C ALA A 168 26.81 -32.62 17.51
N LEU A 169 25.76 -33.45 17.48
CA LEU A 169 25.82 -34.82 16.97
C LEU A 169 25.93 -34.90 15.44
N LEU A 170 25.27 -33.98 14.72
CA LEU A 170 25.17 -34.01 13.26
C LEU A 170 26.11 -33.02 12.54
N GLY A 171 26.75 -32.10 13.27
CA GLY A 171 27.55 -31.01 12.71
C GLY A 171 26.73 -29.82 12.20
N TYR A 172 25.51 -29.61 12.73
CA TYR A 172 24.63 -28.52 12.31
C TYR A 172 24.52 -27.40 13.36
N ALA A 173 24.45 -26.16 12.89
CA ALA A 173 24.18 -25.01 13.75
C ALA A 173 22.81 -25.13 14.45
N PRO A 174 22.64 -24.69 15.72
CA PRO A 174 21.39 -24.84 16.46
C PRO A 174 20.14 -24.26 15.75
N ARG A 175 20.27 -23.12 15.05
CA ARG A 175 19.18 -22.50 14.26
C ARG A 175 18.74 -23.39 13.08
N HIS A 176 19.67 -24.11 12.45
CA HIS A 176 19.34 -25.08 11.40
C HIS A 176 18.54 -26.26 11.99
N VAL A 177 18.99 -26.80 13.12
CA VAL A 177 18.26 -27.89 13.80
C VAL A 177 16.86 -27.44 14.24
N GLN A 178 16.70 -26.23 14.79
CA GLN A 178 15.39 -25.69 15.15
C GLN A 178 14.44 -25.59 13.95
N ARG A 179 14.93 -25.14 12.78
CA ARG A 179 14.17 -25.17 11.52
C ARG A 179 13.73 -26.59 11.16
N CYS A 180 14.67 -27.54 11.15
CA CYS A 180 14.37 -28.94 10.84
C CYS A 180 13.37 -29.57 11.82
N LEU A 181 13.44 -29.25 13.12
CA LEU A 181 12.49 -29.71 14.13
C LEU A 181 11.11 -29.06 14.00
N LYS A 182 11.03 -27.79 13.60
CA LYS A 182 9.76 -27.13 13.30
C LYS A 182 9.05 -27.79 12.10
N LEU A 183 9.80 -28.09 11.03
CA LEU A 183 9.31 -28.90 9.90
C LEU A 183 8.94 -30.33 10.33
N ALA A 184 9.74 -30.94 11.20
CA ALA A 184 9.48 -32.27 11.78
C ALA A 184 8.24 -32.33 12.67
N ASN A 185 7.62 -31.21 13.00
CA ASN A 185 6.38 -31.16 13.77
C ASN A 185 5.19 -30.59 12.97
N LEU A 186 5.29 -30.55 11.63
CA LEU A 186 4.14 -30.35 10.74
C LEU A 186 3.14 -31.51 10.79
N ALA A 187 1.91 -31.22 10.37
CA ALA A 187 0.82 -32.18 10.20
C ALA A 187 1.28 -33.41 9.37
N PRO A 188 0.93 -34.64 9.79
CA PRO A 188 1.36 -35.86 9.09
C PRO A 188 0.99 -35.88 7.62
N SER A 189 -0.19 -35.37 7.25
CA SER A 189 -0.68 -35.26 5.87
C SER A 189 0.22 -34.42 4.95
N LEU A 190 0.77 -33.31 5.47
CA LEU A 190 1.69 -32.44 4.74
C LEU A 190 3.06 -33.10 4.54
N LEU A 191 3.56 -33.82 5.54
CA LEU A 191 4.81 -34.57 5.41
C LEU A 191 4.68 -35.75 4.45
N ASP A 192 3.53 -36.40 4.43
CA ASP A 192 3.14 -37.40 3.43
C ASP A 192 3.08 -36.81 2.02
N ALA A 193 2.51 -35.62 1.85
CA ALA A 193 2.47 -34.90 0.57
C ALA A 193 3.88 -34.47 0.10
N LEU A 194 4.73 -34.00 1.03
CA LEU A 194 6.14 -33.70 0.74
C LEU A 194 6.88 -34.97 0.28
N ALA A 195 6.67 -36.10 0.96
CA ALA A 195 7.28 -37.39 0.60
C ALA A 195 6.79 -37.96 -0.75
N ARG A 196 5.71 -37.42 -1.33
CA ARG A 196 5.19 -37.75 -2.67
C ARG A 196 5.57 -36.71 -3.74
N ASP A 197 6.38 -35.70 -3.38
CA ASP A 197 6.68 -34.53 -4.21
C ASP A 197 5.42 -33.74 -4.67
N GLU A 198 4.31 -33.85 -3.92
CA GLU A 198 3.07 -33.11 -4.16
C GLU A 198 3.18 -31.64 -3.68
N ILE A 199 4.06 -31.38 -2.70
CA ILE A 199 4.41 -30.06 -2.19
C ILE A 199 5.93 -29.91 -2.06
N THR A 200 6.42 -28.67 -2.09
CA THR A 200 7.85 -28.36 -1.90
C THR A 200 8.18 -28.11 -0.43
N LEU A 201 9.48 -28.13 -0.11
CA LEU A 201 9.96 -27.75 1.21
C LEU A 201 9.51 -26.32 1.60
N GLU A 202 9.55 -25.37 0.65
CA GLU A 202 9.13 -23.98 0.88
C GLU A 202 7.63 -23.84 1.23
N HIS A 203 6.76 -24.71 0.69
CA HIS A 203 5.36 -24.77 1.13
C HIS A 203 5.25 -25.24 2.58
N CYS A 204 6.01 -26.26 2.95
CA CYS A 204 6.09 -26.74 4.33
C CYS A 204 6.59 -25.65 5.29
N GLU A 205 7.64 -24.92 4.92
CA GLU A 205 8.20 -23.81 5.70
C GLU A 205 7.15 -22.72 5.97
N ALA A 206 6.41 -22.28 4.95
CA ALA A 206 5.34 -21.30 5.11
C ALA A 206 4.20 -21.81 6.03
N LEU A 207 3.84 -23.09 5.91
CA LEU A 207 2.82 -23.72 6.76
C LEU A 207 3.27 -23.88 8.22
N THR A 208 4.56 -23.84 8.55
CA THR A 208 5.03 -23.88 9.96
C THR A 208 4.56 -22.70 10.81
N LEU A 209 4.07 -21.63 10.19
CA LEU A 209 3.49 -20.46 10.85
C LEU A 209 2.08 -20.71 11.39
N ALA A 210 1.35 -21.72 10.89
CA ALA A 210 0.11 -22.14 11.50
C ALA A 210 0.39 -23.02 12.73
N ASP A 211 -0.17 -22.65 13.89
CA ASP A 211 0.26 -23.17 15.19
C ASP A 211 -0.19 -24.61 15.48
N SER A 212 -1.25 -25.08 14.81
CA SER A 212 -1.82 -26.42 14.97
C SER A 212 -1.87 -27.19 13.65
N HIS A 213 -1.87 -28.52 13.72
CA HIS A 213 -2.02 -29.39 12.54
C HIS A 213 -3.34 -29.13 11.80
N GLU A 214 -4.43 -28.88 12.55
CA GLU A 214 -5.74 -28.54 11.98
C GLU A 214 -5.68 -27.24 11.17
N ARG A 215 -5.02 -26.19 11.70
CA ARG A 215 -4.86 -24.91 10.99
C ARG A 215 -3.93 -25.05 9.77
N GLN A 216 -2.87 -25.85 9.88
CA GLN A 216 -1.98 -26.17 8.76
C GLN A 216 -2.72 -26.86 7.61
N GLU A 217 -3.52 -27.89 7.91
CA GLU A 217 -4.34 -28.60 6.92
C GLU A 217 -5.44 -27.71 6.33
N GLN A 218 -6.08 -26.87 7.15
CA GLN A 218 -7.07 -25.89 6.70
C GLN A 218 -6.45 -24.90 5.70
N VAL A 219 -5.34 -24.23 6.06
CA VAL A 219 -4.68 -23.23 5.21
C VAL A 219 -4.24 -23.86 3.88
N TRP A 220 -3.65 -25.06 3.93
CA TRP A 220 -3.26 -25.78 2.71
C TRP A 220 -4.48 -26.08 1.82
N LYS A 221 -5.55 -26.63 2.39
CA LYS A 221 -6.78 -26.98 1.66
C LYS A 221 -7.43 -25.75 1.02
N GLU A 222 -7.66 -24.70 1.78
CA GLU A 222 -8.28 -23.45 1.30
C GLU A 222 -7.44 -22.81 0.17
N ALA A 223 -6.11 -22.83 0.30
CA ALA A 223 -5.21 -22.29 -0.72
C ALA A 223 -5.22 -23.13 -2.01
N VAL A 224 -5.31 -24.46 -1.91
CA VAL A 224 -5.46 -25.36 -3.07
C VAL A 224 -6.83 -25.19 -3.73
N GLU A 225 -7.91 -25.02 -2.97
CA GLU A 225 -9.25 -24.76 -3.52
C GLU A 225 -9.31 -23.43 -4.29
N GLN A 226 -8.62 -22.38 -3.81
CA GLN A 226 -8.58 -21.06 -4.47
C GLN A 226 -7.65 -20.99 -5.67
N HIS A 227 -6.46 -21.63 -5.61
CA HIS A 227 -5.39 -21.39 -6.58
C HIS A 227 -4.92 -22.63 -7.34
N ARG A 228 -5.40 -23.84 -7.00
CA ARG A 228 -4.97 -25.17 -7.51
C ARG A 228 -3.52 -25.55 -7.23
N THR A 229 -2.60 -24.60 -7.37
CA THR A 229 -1.19 -24.68 -6.98
C THR A 229 -0.87 -23.36 -6.27
N PRO A 230 -1.09 -23.26 -4.94
CA PRO A 230 -0.91 -22.01 -4.21
C PRO A 230 0.56 -21.62 -4.13
N SER A 231 0.83 -20.32 -4.10
CA SER A 231 2.20 -19.81 -3.93
C SER A 231 2.64 -19.84 -2.47
N VAL A 232 3.95 -19.96 -2.22
CA VAL A 232 4.56 -19.84 -0.88
C VAL A 232 4.14 -18.53 -0.19
N HIS A 233 4.06 -17.42 -0.94
CA HIS A 233 3.60 -16.13 -0.42
C HIS A 233 2.13 -16.16 0.02
N THR A 234 1.25 -16.78 -0.77
CA THR A 234 -0.17 -16.97 -0.44
C THR A 234 -0.33 -17.78 0.85
N LEU A 235 0.39 -18.90 0.98
CA LEU A 235 0.35 -19.74 2.19
C LEU A 235 0.86 -18.98 3.41
N ARG A 236 1.97 -18.24 3.29
CA ARG A 236 2.53 -17.43 4.38
C ARG A 236 1.53 -16.38 4.86
N LYS A 237 0.84 -15.70 3.93
CA LYS A 237 -0.22 -14.74 4.26
C LYS A 237 -1.36 -15.44 5.02
N MET A 238 -1.95 -16.49 4.44
CA MET A 238 -3.08 -17.22 5.04
C MET A 238 -2.76 -17.84 6.41
N ALA A 239 -1.51 -18.28 6.63
CA ALA A 239 -1.01 -18.78 7.92
C ALA A 239 -0.70 -17.68 8.95
N THR A 240 -0.77 -16.40 8.57
CA THR A 240 -0.52 -15.23 9.44
C THR A 240 -1.69 -14.25 9.50
N ASP A 241 -2.79 -14.47 8.76
CA ASP A 241 -3.98 -13.59 8.75
C ASP A 241 -4.69 -13.48 10.12
N ASP A 242 -4.51 -14.48 11.01
CA ASP A 242 -4.98 -14.49 12.40
C ASP A 242 -3.96 -13.92 13.41
N LYS A 243 -2.80 -13.44 12.92
CA LYS A 243 -1.66 -13.03 13.75
C LYS A 243 -1.35 -11.53 13.67
N MET A 244 -0.58 -11.08 14.66
CA MET A 244 -0.08 -9.72 14.77
C MET A 244 1.42 -9.77 15.08
N ALA A 245 2.25 -9.00 14.36
CA ALA A 245 3.68 -8.92 14.66
C ALA A 245 3.90 -8.30 16.05
N ILE A 246 4.91 -8.76 16.80
CA ILE A 246 5.20 -8.20 18.14
C ILE A 246 5.65 -6.73 18.10
N SER A 247 6.13 -6.25 16.95
CA SER A 247 6.44 -4.84 16.70
C SER A 247 5.21 -3.96 16.46
N HIS A 248 4.01 -4.56 16.35
CA HIS A 248 2.78 -3.81 16.14
C HIS A 248 2.43 -2.98 17.40
N PRO A 249 2.08 -1.69 17.29
CA PRO A 249 1.88 -0.83 18.45
C PRO A 249 0.88 -1.35 19.50
N MET A 250 -0.16 -2.07 19.05
CA MET A 250 -1.12 -2.71 19.97
C MET A 250 -0.48 -3.79 20.85
N PHE A 251 0.45 -4.60 20.31
CA PHE A 251 1.17 -5.61 21.09
C PHE A 251 2.14 -4.94 22.06
N VAL A 252 2.92 -3.97 21.56
CA VAL A 252 3.86 -3.17 22.37
C VAL A 252 3.14 -2.50 23.56
N PHE A 253 1.97 -1.91 23.32
CA PHE A 253 1.17 -1.27 24.35
C PHE A 253 0.53 -2.26 25.33
N VAL A 254 0.08 -3.45 24.89
CA VAL A 254 -0.38 -4.50 25.82
C VAL A 254 0.78 -4.96 26.71
N GLY A 255 1.93 -5.25 26.10
CA GLY A 255 3.15 -5.74 26.74
C GLY A 255 3.26 -7.26 26.70
N GLU A 256 4.46 -7.78 26.41
CA GLU A 256 4.72 -9.22 26.27
C GLU A 256 4.38 -10.00 27.56
N GLU A 257 4.79 -9.50 28.73
CA GLU A 257 4.48 -10.14 30.02
C GLU A 257 2.98 -10.32 30.24
N ALA A 258 2.17 -9.31 29.91
CA ALA A 258 0.71 -9.36 30.04
C ALA A 258 0.08 -10.34 29.03
N TYR A 259 0.62 -10.41 27.82
CA TYR A 259 0.20 -11.37 26.80
C TYR A 259 0.51 -12.81 27.19
N LEU A 260 1.74 -13.09 27.66
CA LEU A 260 2.14 -14.42 28.14
C LEU A 260 1.38 -14.84 29.41
N ALA A 261 1.16 -13.92 30.36
CA ALA A 261 0.37 -14.17 31.56
C ALA A 261 -1.11 -14.49 31.26
N ALA A 262 -1.64 -14.02 30.13
CA ALA A 262 -2.97 -14.37 29.62
C ALA A 262 -3.02 -15.70 28.85
N GLY A 263 -1.91 -16.47 28.83
CA GLY A 263 -1.80 -17.73 28.08
C GLY A 263 -1.48 -17.55 26.59
N GLY A 264 -1.07 -16.36 26.17
CA GLY A 264 -0.61 -16.09 24.81
C GLY A 264 0.68 -16.83 24.48
N HIS A 265 0.83 -17.25 23.23
CA HIS A 265 2.02 -17.91 22.71
C HIS A 265 2.62 -17.10 21.55
N LEU A 266 3.95 -17.14 21.40
CA LEU A 266 4.67 -16.43 20.34
C LEU A 266 5.15 -17.40 19.27
N THR A 267 4.83 -17.10 18.02
CA THR A 267 5.20 -17.89 16.84
C THR A 267 6.26 -17.12 16.04
N ALA A 268 7.51 -17.57 16.12
CA ALA A 268 8.62 -17.03 15.35
C ALA A 268 8.67 -17.64 13.94
N ASP A 269 8.79 -16.80 12.91
CA ASP A 269 9.17 -17.24 11.56
C ASP A 269 10.66 -17.58 11.55
N LEU A 270 10.96 -18.86 11.77
CA LEU A 270 12.34 -19.34 11.77
C LEU A 270 12.98 -19.28 10.38
N PHE A 271 12.20 -19.21 9.29
CA PHE A 271 12.65 -19.34 7.90
C PHE A 271 12.85 -17.98 7.20
N SER A 272 12.32 -16.91 7.78
CA SER A 272 12.63 -15.52 7.40
C SER A 272 14.06 -15.10 7.82
N ASP A 273 14.68 -14.25 6.98
CA ASP A 273 15.94 -13.54 7.32
C ASP A 273 15.69 -12.34 8.26
N LYS A 274 14.45 -11.83 8.30
CA LYS A 274 14.00 -10.85 9.29
C LYS A 274 13.45 -11.62 10.49
N ASP A 275 14.01 -11.43 11.68
CA ASP A 275 13.49 -12.04 12.92
C ASP A 275 12.05 -11.53 13.18
N SER A 276 11.08 -12.29 12.71
CA SER A 276 9.67 -11.91 12.63
C SER A 276 8.88 -12.81 13.57
N THR A 277 8.51 -12.26 14.72
CA THR A 277 7.75 -12.97 15.75
C THR A 277 6.32 -12.44 15.80
N PHE A 278 5.38 -13.37 15.92
CA PHE A 278 3.95 -13.09 15.85
C PHE A 278 3.23 -13.56 17.11
N ALA A 279 2.17 -12.83 17.47
CA ALA A 279 1.22 -13.13 18.53
C ALA A 279 -0.18 -13.33 17.95
N ASP A 280 -1.08 -13.97 18.70
CA ASP A 280 -2.50 -14.08 18.36
C ASP A 280 -3.16 -12.69 18.34
N ALA A 281 -3.72 -12.30 17.18
CA ALA A 281 -4.27 -10.95 17.02
C ALA A 281 -5.57 -10.72 17.81
N ALA A 282 -6.35 -11.78 18.09
CA ALA A 282 -7.62 -11.68 18.80
C ALA A 282 -7.39 -11.50 20.31
N LEU A 283 -6.46 -12.26 20.89
CA LEU A 283 -6.03 -12.12 22.28
C LEU A 283 -5.41 -10.73 22.53
N VAL A 284 -4.55 -10.25 21.63
CA VAL A 284 -3.99 -8.88 21.74
C VAL A 284 -5.10 -7.82 21.71
N LYS A 285 -6.07 -7.92 20.79
CA LYS A 285 -7.23 -7.00 20.73
C LYS A 285 -8.09 -7.05 22.00
N SER A 286 -8.28 -8.24 22.58
CA SER A 286 -9.01 -8.43 23.83
C SER A 286 -8.30 -7.79 25.02
N LEU A 287 -6.99 -8.05 25.17
CA LEU A 287 -6.16 -7.48 26.22
C LEU A 287 -6.04 -5.95 26.09
N LEU A 288 -5.92 -5.43 24.87
CA LEU A 288 -5.94 -3.99 24.61
C LEU A 288 -7.27 -3.37 25.07
N THR A 289 -8.40 -3.97 24.70
CA THR A 289 -9.74 -3.51 25.10
C THR A 289 -9.87 -3.48 26.63
N GLY A 290 -9.40 -4.52 27.32
CA GLY A 290 -9.37 -4.56 28.78
C GLY A 290 -8.48 -3.46 29.38
N LYS A 291 -7.25 -3.30 28.86
CA LYS A 291 -6.27 -2.31 29.34
C LYS A 291 -6.78 -0.88 29.15
N LEU A 292 -7.40 -0.56 28.02
CA LEU A 292 -7.98 0.76 27.73
C LEU A 292 -9.24 1.02 28.54
N THR A 293 -10.07 0.01 28.80
CA THR A 293 -11.23 0.12 29.72
C THR A 293 -10.78 0.46 31.14
N VAL A 294 -9.72 -0.20 31.64
CA VAL A 294 -9.11 0.12 32.95
C VAL A 294 -8.49 1.52 32.95
N THR A 295 -7.79 1.92 31.89
CA THR A 295 -7.23 3.28 31.75
C THR A 295 -8.33 4.35 31.78
N ALA A 296 -9.45 4.15 31.06
CA ALA A 296 -10.59 5.07 31.08
C ALA A 296 -11.22 5.18 32.48
N ALA A 297 -11.42 4.05 33.18
CA ALA A 297 -11.93 4.02 34.54
C ALA A 297 -10.98 4.70 35.55
N ARG A 298 -9.67 4.57 35.36
CA ARG A 298 -8.64 5.25 36.15
C ARG A 298 -8.67 6.76 35.94
N ILE A 299 -8.65 7.23 34.69
CA ILE A 299 -8.73 8.67 34.36
C ILE A 299 -9.99 9.29 34.95
N ARG A 300 -11.13 8.58 34.88
CA ARG A 300 -12.39 9.00 35.51
C ARG A 300 -12.21 9.26 37.01
N GLN A 301 -11.59 8.32 37.73
CA GLN A 301 -11.41 8.39 39.18
C GLN A 301 -10.38 9.44 39.58
N GLU A 302 -9.25 9.53 38.88
CA GLU A 302 -8.17 10.48 39.17
C GLU A 302 -8.57 11.93 38.87
N GLN A 303 -9.35 12.18 37.82
CA GLN A 303 -9.72 13.53 37.38
C GLN A 303 -11.13 13.98 37.80
N GLY A 304 -11.95 13.10 38.36
CA GLY A 304 -13.31 13.41 38.86
C GLY A 304 -14.41 13.46 37.80
N TRP A 305 -14.26 12.76 36.66
CA TRP A 305 -15.29 12.72 35.61
C TRP A 305 -16.50 11.88 36.04
N GLY A 306 -17.71 12.28 35.65
CA GLY A 306 -18.95 11.57 35.98
C GLY A 306 -19.05 10.19 35.33
N TRP A 307 -18.51 10.03 34.13
CA TRP A 307 -18.43 8.75 33.42
C TRP A 307 -17.17 8.66 32.54
N ALA A 308 -16.88 7.46 32.06
CA ALA A 308 -15.86 7.23 31.04
C ALA A 308 -16.30 6.08 30.12
N GLU A 309 -15.93 6.16 28.86
CA GLU A 309 -16.20 5.14 27.84
C GLU A 309 -14.95 4.92 26.98
N PHE A 310 -14.78 3.71 26.49
CA PHE A 310 -13.69 3.34 25.58
C PHE A 310 -14.27 2.82 24.27
N ARG A 311 -13.72 3.27 23.12
CA ARG A 311 -13.90 2.63 21.81
C ARG A 311 -12.58 2.61 21.05
N MET A 312 -12.45 1.74 20.04
CA MET A 312 -11.25 1.74 19.20
C MET A 312 -11.08 3.06 18.43
N THR A 313 -12.17 3.72 18.03
CA THR A 313 -12.15 5.02 17.33
C THR A 313 -12.36 6.19 18.29
N GLU A 314 -11.83 7.35 17.90
CA GLU A 314 -12.22 8.63 18.51
C GLU A 314 -13.72 8.89 18.36
N LEU A 315 -14.25 9.74 19.25
CA LEU A 315 -15.59 10.28 19.16
C LEU A 315 -15.63 11.33 18.05
N SER A 316 -16.61 11.23 17.14
CA SER A 316 -16.77 12.18 16.04
C SER A 316 -17.73 13.33 16.39
N GLY A 317 -17.45 14.53 15.87
CA GLY A 317 -18.40 15.66 15.84
C GLY A 317 -19.52 15.52 14.80
N HIS A 318 -19.55 14.39 14.07
CA HIS A 318 -20.40 14.13 12.90
C HIS A 318 -20.99 12.71 12.95
N GLY A 319 -21.99 12.44 12.10
CA GLY A 319 -22.65 11.12 12.06
C GLY A 319 -23.40 10.77 13.35
N GLU A 320 -23.51 9.47 13.63
CA GLU A 320 -24.26 8.93 14.77
C GLU A 320 -23.77 9.43 16.14
N ASP A 321 -22.46 9.67 16.30
CA ASP A 321 -21.92 10.22 17.54
C ASP A 321 -22.48 11.62 17.84
N LYS A 322 -22.79 12.43 16.81
CA LYS A 322 -23.47 13.73 16.96
C LYS A 322 -24.93 13.59 17.41
N GLU A 323 -25.55 12.42 17.30
CA GLU A 323 -26.90 12.20 17.83
C GLU A 323 -26.89 11.88 19.33
N LEU A 324 -25.76 11.42 19.87
CA LEU A 324 -25.65 10.92 21.24
C LEU A 324 -24.75 11.79 22.14
N TYR A 325 -23.84 12.57 21.55
CA TYR A 325 -22.76 13.25 22.28
C TYR A 325 -22.55 14.71 21.86
N ARG A 326 -22.05 15.53 22.79
CA ARG A 326 -21.55 16.89 22.54
C ARG A 326 -20.19 17.07 23.17
N PHE A 327 -19.26 17.69 22.45
CA PHE A 327 -18.06 18.28 23.05
C PHE A 327 -18.48 19.52 23.83
N ALA A 328 -18.23 19.52 25.14
CA ALA A 328 -18.73 20.55 26.06
C ALA A 328 -17.63 21.11 26.98
N MET A 329 -16.35 20.80 26.73
CA MET A 329 -15.23 21.44 27.45
C MET A 329 -15.37 22.97 27.42
N PRO A 330 -15.14 23.66 28.54
CA PRO A 330 -15.15 25.12 28.57
C PRO A 330 -14.07 25.71 27.65
N ALA A 331 -14.24 26.97 27.28
CA ALA A 331 -13.17 27.76 26.68
C ALA A 331 -12.07 28.00 27.72
N ALA A 332 -10.82 28.13 27.27
CA ALA A 332 -9.72 28.53 28.14
C ALA A 332 -9.90 29.99 28.58
N VAL A 333 -9.72 30.26 29.87
CA VAL A 333 -9.60 31.62 30.41
C VAL A 333 -8.15 31.80 30.85
N LEU A 334 -7.41 32.60 30.09
CA LEU A 334 -6.00 32.92 30.36
C LEU A 334 -5.90 34.02 31.42
N THR A 335 -4.91 33.93 32.29
CA THR A 335 -4.49 35.03 33.17
C THR A 335 -3.58 36.00 32.45
N ASP A 336 -3.44 37.22 32.97
CA ASP A 336 -2.57 38.26 32.38
C ASP A 336 -1.11 37.82 32.22
N ASP A 337 -0.60 36.98 33.13
CA ASP A 337 0.77 36.45 33.06
C ASP A 337 0.89 35.27 32.06
N GLU A 338 -0.13 34.42 31.94
CA GLU A 338 -0.17 33.37 30.91
C GLU A 338 -0.31 33.96 29.51
N GLN A 339 -1.13 35.01 29.34
CA GLN A 339 -1.25 35.73 28.08
C GLN A 339 0.08 36.38 27.71
N ARG A 340 0.72 37.11 28.64
CA ARG A 340 2.06 37.68 28.40
C ARG A 340 3.08 36.59 28.01
N ARG A 341 3.01 35.41 28.62
CA ARG A 341 3.90 34.30 28.28
C ARG A 341 3.63 33.71 26.90
N ILE A 342 2.37 33.65 26.47
CA ILE A 342 2.00 33.29 25.10
C ILE A 342 2.52 34.36 24.13
N ASP A 343 2.31 35.64 24.41
CA ASP A 343 2.81 36.74 23.58
C ASP A 343 4.35 36.67 23.43
N GLU A 344 5.09 36.41 24.52
CA GLU A 344 6.55 36.17 24.50
C GLU A 344 6.95 34.99 23.59
N LEU A 345 6.18 33.89 23.63
CA LEU A 345 6.44 32.69 22.84
C LEU A 345 6.07 32.88 21.36
N GLU A 346 4.99 33.60 21.06
CA GLU A 346 4.58 33.93 19.68
C GLU A 346 5.62 34.86 19.03
N ASN A 347 6.12 35.88 19.74
CA ASN A 347 7.28 36.68 19.27
C ASN A 347 8.54 35.82 19.10
N ALA A 348 8.82 34.87 20.00
CA ALA A 348 9.97 33.98 19.88
C ALA A 348 9.87 33.01 18.68
N ILE A 349 8.65 32.68 18.21
CA ILE A 349 8.43 31.93 16.97
C ILE A 349 8.76 32.80 15.74
N GLU A 350 8.32 34.07 15.74
CA GLU A 350 8.60 35.01 14.65
C GLU A 350 10.11 35.33 14.51
N ASP A 351 10.81 35.50 15.62
CA ASP A 351 12.26 35.72 15.66
C ASP A 351 13.09 34.44 15.35
N CYS A 352 12.48 33.26 15.36
CA CYS A 352 13.21 31.99 15.23
C CYS A 352 13.32 31.50 13.77
N SER A 353 14.54 31.22 13.34
CA SER A 353 14.86 30.71 11.99
C SER A 353 14.86 29.17 11.87
N SER A 354 14.48 28.45 12.91
CA SER A 354 14.63 26.99 13.05
C SER A 354 13.29 26.32 13.30
N TYR A 355 12.92 25.35 12.47
CA TYR A 355 11.61 24.68 12.56
C TYR A 355 11.44 23.84 13.83
N ASP A 356 12.52 23.27 14.36
CA ASP A 356 12.47 22.45 15.58
C ASP A 356 12.18 23.35 16.81
N ASP A 357 12.86 24.48 16.92
CA ASP A 357 12.67 25.46 17.99
C ASP A 357 11.28 26.13 17.91
N GLN A 358 10.79 26.44 16.69
CA GLN A 358 9.41 26.91 16.49
C GLN A 358 8.37 25.89 17.00
N TYR A 359 8.60 24.59 16.80
CA TYR A 359 7.73 23.54 17.30
C TYR A 359 7.75 23.45 18.84
N GLU A 360 8.92 23.58 19.48
CA GLU A 360 9.03 23.61 20.94
C GLU A 360 8.31 24.82 21.58
N PHE A 361 8.32 25.99 20.93
CA PHE A 361 7.57 27.16 21.41
C PHE A 361 6.06 27.01 21.18
N GLN A 362 5.63 26.48 20.03
CA GLN A 362 4.22 26.20 19.75
C GLN A 362 3.66 25.19 20.75
N GLN A 363 4.42 24.15 21.08
CA GLN A 363 4.04 23.18 22.11
C GLN A 363 3.83 23.85 23.48
N GLN A 364 4.72 24.77 23.89
CA GLN A 364 4.54 25.52 25.14
C GLN A 364 3.27 26.39 25.13
N ILE A 365 2.93 27.03 24.00
CA ILE A 365 1.68 27.81 23.85
C ILE A 365 0.45 26.89 24.01
N ASP A 366 0.48 25.73 23.35
CA ASP A 366 -0.62 24.77 23.40
C ASP A 366 -0.78 24.15 24.79
N ASP A 367 0.32 23.84 25.49
CA ASP A 367 0.32 23.37 26.88
C ASP A 367 -0.32 24.42 27.82
N ILE A 368 0.05 25.71 27.72
CA ILE A 368 -0.57 26.79 28.51
C ILE A 368 -2.09 26.89 28.22
N ARG A 369 -2.49 26.83 26.94
CA ARG A 369 -3.90 26.88 26.53
C ARG A 369 -4.67 25.65 27.04
N ILE A 370 -4.05 24.47 27.08
CA ILE A 370 -4.63 23.24 27.62
C ILE A 370 -4.77 23.34 29.14
N GLU A 371 -3.75 23.79 29.88
CA GLU A 371 -3.82 23.95 31.34
C GLU A 371 -4.92 24.95 31.75
N ALA A 372 -5.00 26.11 31.10
CA ALA A 372 -6.07 27.08 31.31
C ALA A 372 -7.47 26.48 31.03
N LYS A 373 -7.60 25.66 29.99
CA LYS A 373 -8.85 24.94 29.66
C LYS A 373 -9.22 23.87 30.71
N TYR A 374 -8.24 23.18 31.28
CA TYR A 374 -8.45 22.18 32.34
C TYR A 374 -8.72 22.81 33.71
N ARG A 375 -8.25 24.04 33.96
CA ARG A 375 -8.58 24.86 35.13
C ARG A 375 -10.06 25.23 35.17
N GLU A 376 -10.63 25.68 34.04
CA GLU A 376 -12.05 26.03 33.94
C GLU A 376 -12.99 24.81 34.03
N ALA A 377 -12.48 23.60 33.81
CA ALA A 377 -13.23 22.36 34.03
C ALA A 377 -13.35 22.06 35.54
N THR A 378 -14.23 22.77 36.25
CA THR A 378 -14.44 22.63 37.70
C THR A 378 -14.89 21.20 38.11
N PRO A 379 -14.76 20.80 39.39
CA PRO A 379 -15.24 19.49 39.86
C PRO A 379 -16.72 19.23 39.53
N GLU A 380 -17.57 20.26 39.62
CA GLU A 380 -19.01 20.18 39.30
C GLU A 380 -19.26 20.02 37.80
N PHE A 381 -18.41 20.64 36.96
CA PHE A 381 -18.42 20.41 35.52
C PHE A 381 -18.02 18.97 35.19
N ARG A 382 -16.88 18.51 35.74
CA ARG A 382 -16.35 17.16 35.48
C ARG A 382 -17.32 16.07 35.93
N ALA A 383 -17.96 16.23 37.09
CA ALA A 383 -18.95 15.29 37.62
C ALA A 383 -20.20 15.12 36.72
N LYS A 384 -20.51 16.08 35.85
CA LYS A 384 -21.64 16.04 34.90
C LYS A 384 -21.25 15.54 33.50
N HIS A 385 -19.97 15.54 33.18
CA HIS A 385 -19.43 15.18 31.87
C HIS A 385 -18.60 13.90 31.95
N GLY A 386 -18.22 13.37 30.80
CA GLY A 386 -17.38 12.19 30.70
C GLY A 386 -16.10 12.43 29.95
N VAL A 387 -15.28 11.39 29.97
CA VAL A 387 -14.06 11.27 29.19
C VAL A 387 -14.17 10.09 28.23
N TRP A 388 -13.81 10.33 26.97
CA TRP A 388 -13.69 9.28 25.96
C TRP A 388 -12.23 8.85 25.86
N VAL A 389 -11.98 7.55 25.83
CA VAL A 389 -10.66 7.00 25.50
C VAL A 389 -10.75 6.28 24.17
N SER A 390 -9.83 6.59 23.27
CA SER A 390 -9.72 5.93 21.97
C SER A 390 -8.31 5.39 21.71
N TRP A 391 -8.14 4.61 20.65
CA TRP A 391 -6.84 4.06 20.24
C TRP A 391 -6.36 4.70 18.94
N ASP A 392 -5.13 5.21 18.95
CA ASP A 392 -4.50 5.92 17.84
C ASP A 392 -3.12 5.30 17.56
N ASN A 393 -3.14 4.16 16.86
CA ASN A 393 -2.03 3.47 16.16
C ASN A 393 -0.61 3.55 16.78
N GLY A 394 -0.50 3.64 18.10
CA GLY A 394 0.71 4.08 18.79
C GLY A 394 0.46 4.24 20.27
N ASN A 395 -0.61 4.98 20.62
CA ASN A 395 -1.01 5.22 22.00
C ASN A 395 -2.54 5.31 22.15
N PHE A 396 -3.02 5.54 23.37
CA PHE A 396 -4.41 5.93 23.60
C PHE A 396 -4.55 7.45 23.57
N GLN A 397 -5.67 7.92 23.02
CA GLN A 397 -6.07 9.32 23.04
C GLN A 397 -7.19 9.54 24.06
N VAL A 398 -7.32 10.77 24.56
CA VAL A 398 -8.26 11.14 25.63
C VAL A 398 -9.03 12.39 25.22
N GLN A 399 -10.34 12.28 25.01
CA GLN A 399 -11.22 13.43 24.72
C GLN A 399 -12.06 13.74 25.97
N PRO A 400 -11.72 14.78 26.76
CA PRO A 400 -12.44 15.16 27.98
C PRO A 400 -13.71 15.97 27.69
N GLY A 401 -14.55 16.15 28.72
CA GLY A 401 -15.68 17.08 28.69
C GLY A 401 -16.79 16.72 27.71
N ILE A 402 -17.10 15.43 27.59
CA ILE A 402 -18.17 14.94 26.71
C ILE A 402 -19.50 14.94 27.46
N ARG A 403 -20.54 15.56 26.89
CA ARG A 403 -21.93 15.47 27.38
C ARG A 403 -22.66 14.35 26.64
N LYS A 404 -23.32 13.43 27.38
CA LYS A 404 -24.32 12.51 26.82
C LYS A 404 -25.64 13.27 26.67
N LEU A 405 -26.25 13.19 25.50
CA LEU A 405 -27.57 13.77 25.23
C LEU A 405 -28.66 12.82 25.73
N THR A 406 -29.63 13.36 26.47
CA THR A 406 -30.87 12.65 26.82
C THR A 406 -31.91 12.78 25.71
N ASP A 407 -32.97 11.98 25.74
CA ASP A 407 -34.09 12.11 24.80
C ASP A 407 -34.75 13.50 24.87
N GLU A 408 -34.79 14.09 26.07
CA GLU A 408 -35.29 15.45 26.31
C GLU A 408 -34.37 16.51 25.69
N ASP A 409 -33.04 16.38 25.84
CA ASP A 409 -32.06 17.27 25.18
C ASP A 409 -32.19 17.22 23.65
N ARG A 410 -32.41 16.03 23.08
CA ARG A 410 -32.55 15.84 21.63
C ARG A 410 -33.84 16.46 21.11
N ALA A 411 -34.95 16.23 21.81
CA ALA A 411 -36.23 16.85 21.50
C ALA A 411 -36.18 18.39 21.63
N GLN A 412 -35.44 18.94 22.60
CA GLN A 412 -35.24 20.38 22.72
C GLN A 412 -34.35 20.92 21.59
N GLU A 413 -33.22 20.29 21.26
CA GLU A 413 -32.39 20.71 20.12
C GLU A 413 -33.15 20.63 18.79
N GLU A 414 -34.05 19.66 18.62
CA GLU A 414 -34.92 19.53 17.45
C GLU A 414 -35.98 20.64 17.43
N GLN A 415 -36.67 20.92 18.54
CA GLN A 415 -37.58 22.06 18.66
C GLN A 415 -36.88 23.41 18.46
N GLU A 416 -35.64 23.57 18.92
CA GLU A 416 -34.84 24.78 18.66
C GLU A 416 -34.42 24.87 17.19
N ARG A 417 -34.13 23.76 16.52
CA ARG A 417 -33.86 23.74 15.08
C ARG A 417 -35.12 24.04 14.27
N GLU A 418 -36.26 23.46 14.63
CA GLU A 418 -37.56 23.78 14.03
C GLU A 418 -37.91 25.26 14.27
N ALA A 419 -37.70 25.78 15.48
CA ALA A 419 -37.91 27.19 15.80
C ALA A 419 -36.99 28.10 14.99
N ARG A 420 -35.68 27.78 14.87
CA ARG A 420 -34.73 28.52 14.02
C ARG A 420 -35.11 28.45 12.55
N GLN A 421 -35.47 27.27 12.03
CA GLN A 421 -35.98 27.12 10.66
C GLN A 421 -37.30 27.87 10.44
N THR A 422 -38.18 27.94 11.44
CA THR A 422 -39.45 28.69 11.35
C THR A 422 -39.22 30.19 11.45
N GLN A 423 -38.21 30.62 12.20
CA GLN A 423 -37.79 32.01 12.35
C GLN A 423 -37.05 32.52 11.08
N ASP A 424 -36.17 31.70 10.49
CA ASP A 424 -35.53 31.96 9.20
C ASP A 424 -36.55 31.91 8.05
N ASN A 425 -37.53 31.00 8.08
CA ASN A 425 -38.63 30.97 7.10
C ASN A 425 -39.56 32.19 7.18
N ASN A 426 -39.58 32.93 8.31
CA ASN A 426 -40.39 34.13 8.47
C ASN A 426 -39.64 35.43 8.09
N VAL A 427 -38.34 35.35 7.79
CA VAL A 427 -37.60 36.44 7.14
C VAL A 427 -37.62 36.19 5.63
N ILE A 428 -38.75 36.49 4.99
CA ILE A 428 -38.78 36.70 3.54
C ILE A 428 -38.15 38.08 3.25
N THR A 429 -36.83 38.17 3.42
CA THR A 429 -36.05 39.18 2.70
C THR A 429 -36.10 38.79 1.23
N TYR A 430 -36.90 39.52 0.45
CA TYR A 430 -36.64 39.68 -0.98
C TYR A 430 -35.39 40.55 -1.16
N THR A 431 -34.23 40.01 -0.76
CA THR A 431 -32.95 40.50 -1.26
C THR A 431 -32.86 40.12 -2.73
N THR A 432 -32.53 41.11 -3.56
CA THR A 432 -32.12 40.89 -4.95
C THR A 432 -30.97 39.88 -4.95
N PRO A 433 -30.94 38.86 -5.83
CA PRO A 433 -29.90 37.83 -5.78
C PRO A 433 -28.50 38.45 -5.91
N GLU A 434 -27.65 38.22 -4.90
CA GLU A 434 -26.27 38.75 -4.85
C GLU A 434 -25.39 38.11 -5.94
N THR A 435 -25.68 36.86 -6.32
CA THR A 435 -25.08 36.14 -7.46
C THR A 435 -26.17 35.84 -8.51
N PRO A 436 -25.99 36.15 -9.80
CA PRO A 436 -27.05 35.96 -10.82
C PRO A 436 -27.57 34.51 -10.94
N ALA A 437 -26.73 33.51 -10.64
CA ALA A 437 -27.12 32.10 -10.58
C ALA A 437 -28.24 31.80 -9.55
N ASP A 438 -28.40 32.61 -8.50
CA ASP A 438 -29.47 32.42 -7.49
C ASP A 438 -30.88 32.68 -8.03
N ALA A 439 -31.01 33.38 -9.17
CA ALA A 439 -32.28 33.50 -9.88
C ALA A 439 -32.77 32.18 -10.50
N TYR A 440 -31.95 31.13 -10.54
CA TYR A 440 -32.23 29.86 -11.21
C TYR A 440 -32.38 28.69 -10.21
N PRO A 441 -33.11 27.62 -10.56
CA PRO A 441 -33.24 26.43 -9.69
C PRO A 441 -31.86 25.81 -9.40
N ALA A 442 -31.58 25.47 -8.14
CA ALA A 442 -30.28 24.91 -7.74
C ALA A 442 -29.90 23.64 -8.53
N THR A 443 -30.87 22.80 -8.88
CA THR A 443 -30.67 21.60 -9.72
C THR A 443 -30.32 21.93 -11.17
N LEU A 444 -30.71 23.10 -11.69
CA LEU A 444 -30.26 23.61 -12.98
C LEU A 444 -28.86 24.21 -12.86
N VAL A 445 -28.59 25.00 -11.82
CA VAL A 445 -27.26 25.59 -11.55
C VAL A 445 -26.18 24.53 -11.44
N LYS A 446 -26.41 23.48 -10.64
CA LYS A 446 -25.50 22.35 -10.48
C LYS A 446 -25.28 21.57 -11.79
N ALA A 447 -26.33 21.39 -12.59
CA ALA A 447 -26.21 20.68 -13.87
C ALA A 447 -25.42 21.47 -14.92
N MET A 448 -25.63 22.79 -15.01
CA MET A 448 -24.95 23.62 -16.02
C MET A 448 -23.54 24.04 -15.61
N SER A 449 -23.25 24.17 -14.31
CA SER A 449 -21.87 24.34 -13.85
C SER A 449 -21.02 23.08 -14.10
N ALA A 450 -21.63 21.89 -14.14
CA ALA A 450 -20.97 20.67 -14.63
C ALA A 450 -20.70 20.73 -16.16
N GLU A 451 -21.65 21.18 -16.99
CA GLU A 451 -21.42 21.40 -18.43
C GLU A 451 -20.30 22.43 -18.68
N ARG A 452 -20.32 23.55 -17.94
CA ARG A 452 -19.26 24.59 -17.94
C ARG A 452 -17.90 23.99 -17.56
N THR A 453 -17.86 23.18 -16.49
CA THR A 453 -16.64 22.47 -16.07
C THR A 453 -16.11 21.57 -17.18
N LEU A 454 -16.94 20.72 -17.80
CA LEU A 454 -16.52 19.82 -18.88
C LEU A 454 -15.97 20.56 -20.11
N ALA A 455 -16.57 21.69 -20.47
CA ALA A 455 -16.07 22.52 -21.56
C ALA A 455 -14.72 23.18 -21.23
N VAL A 456 -14.52 23.62 -19.97
CA VAL A 456 -13.20 24.09 -19.50
C VAL A 456 -12.17 22.97 -19.46
N GLN A 457 -12.53 21.75 -19.04
CA GLN A 457 -11.64 20.58 -19.13
C GLN A 457 -11.21 20.31 -20.58
N ALA A 458 -12.14 20.41 -21.54
CA ALA A 458 -11.86 20.16 -22.95
C ALA A 458 -10.93 21.23 -23.57
N GLU A 459 -11.13 22.51 -23.26
CA GLU A 459 -10.24 23.59 -23.72
C GLU A 459 -8.85 23.49 -23.06
N LEU A 460 -8.80 23.23 -21.74
CA LEU A 460 -7.56 23.10 -20.97
C LEU A 460 -6.73 21.88 -21.40
N ALA A 461 -7.36 20.75 -21.75
CA ALA A 461 -6.68 19.58 -22.30
C ALA A 461 -5.95 19.89 -23.63
N GLY A 462 -6.41 20.90 -24.39
CA GLY A 462 -5.74 21.42 -25.58
C GLY A 462 -4.63 22.45 -25.30
N ARG A 463 -4.40 22.82 -24.04
CA ARG A 463 -3.46 23.87 -23.59
C ARG A 463 -2.47 23.36 -22.54
N PRO A 464 -1.48 22.51 -22.93
CA PRO A 464 -0.49 21.94 -22.00
C PRO A 464 0.31 23.00 -21.23
N ASP A 465 0.50 24.18 -21.84
CA ASP A 465 1.12 25.36 -21.24
C ASP A 465 0.37 25.83 -19.98
N VAL A 466 -0.95 25.97 -20.08
CA VAL A 466 -1.81 26.41 -18.96
C VAL A 466 -1.97 25.29 -17.94
N SER A 467 -2.13 24.04 -18.38
CA SER A 467 -2.32 22.88 -17.50
C SER A 467 -1.10 22.58 -16.62
N VAL A 468 0.12 22.70 -17.17
CA VAL A 468 1.36 22.52 -16.39
C VAL A 468 1.54 23.66 -15.40
N ALA A 469 1.24 24.91 -15.80
CA ALA A 469 1.28 26.06 -14.88
C ALA A 469 0.29 25.90 -13.72
N LEU A 470 -0.96 25.51 -14.01
CA LEU A 470 -2.00 25.29 -13.01
C LEU A 470 -1.64 24.15 -12.05
N LEU A 471 -1.21 22.99 -12.56
CA LEU A 471 -0.78 21.86 -11.72
C LEU A 471 0.43 22.24 -10.84
N THR A 472 1.39 22.98 -11.39
CA THR A 472 2.55 23.47 -10.63
C THR A 472 2.12 24.40 -9.51
N TRP A 473 1.19 25.33 -9.78
CA TRP A 473 0.63 26.24 -8.78
C TRP A 473 -0.12 25.47 -7.68
N THR A 474 -1.00 24.54 -8.02
CA THR A 474 -1.71 23.69 -7.04
C THR A 474 -0.76 22.88 -6.16
N LEU A 475 0.32 22.32 -6.73
CA LEU A 475 1.36 21.63 -5.95
C LEU A 475 2.18 22.60 -5.08
N CYS A 476 2.46 23.82 -5.55
CA CYS A 476 3.14 24.85 -4.79
C CYS A 476 2.33 25.32 -3.58
N LEU A 477 1.00 25.47 -3.70
CA LEU A 477 0.13 25.79 -2.55
C LEU A 477 0.26 24.72 -1.45
N GLY A 478 0.20 23.43 -1.81
CA GLY A 478 0.33 22.33 -0.86
C GLY A 478 1.74 22.17 -0.25
N LEU A 479 2.79 22.66 -0.91
CA LEU A 479 4.18 22.54 -0.46
C LEU A 479 4.69 23.74 0.34
N PHE A 480 4.31 24.96 -0.06
CA PHE A 480 4.91 26.20 0.45
C PHE A 480 3.98 27.03 1.34
N GLU A 481 2.69 26.68 1.45
CA GLU A 481 1.71 27.53 2.13
C GLU A 481 0.70 26.75 2.99
N ARG A 482 1.01 26.59 4.28
CA ARG A 482 0.12 25.93 5.26
C ARG A 482 -0.97 26.87 5.79
N SER A 483 -1.94 27.21 4.94
CA SER A 483 -3.13 27.97 5.37
C SER A 483 -4.34 27.06 5.57
N TYR A 484 -4.99 27.16 6.74
CA TYR A 484 -6.20 26.42 7.07
C TYR A 484 -7.44 27.27 6.75
N GLY A 485 -7.97 27.20 5.53
CA GLY A 485 -9.17 27.92 5.11
C GLY A 485 -9.72 27.48 3.75
N GLN A 486 -10.98 27.85 3.43
CA GLN A 486 -11.54 27.66 2.10
C GLN A 486 -10.76 28.50 1.07
N ARG A 487 -10.22 27.83 0.05
CA ARG A 487 -9.50 28.43 -1.07
C ARG A 487 -10.25 28.12 -2.36
N SER A 488 -10.21 29.05 -3.32
CA SER A 488 -10.73 28.82 -4.68
C SER A 488 -9.75 27.94 -5.44
N GLU A 489 -9.98 26.63 -5.43
CA GLU A 489 -9.06 25.63 -5.97
C GLU A 489 -9.72 24.90 -7.15
N PRO A 490 -9.64 25.46 -8.39
CA PRO A 490 -10.31 24.88 -9.54
C PRO A 490 -9.80 23.47 -9.90
N LEU A 491 -8.58 23.09 -9.51
CA LEU A 491 -7.98 21.78 -9.73
C LEU A 491 -8.00 20.94 -8.43
N LYS A 492 -8.89 19.95 -8.34
CA LYS A 492 -9.06 19.09 -7.15
C LYS A 492 -8.39 17.73 -7.37
N ALA A 493 -7.06 17.74 -7.38
CA ALA A 493 -6.24 16.58 -7.76
C ALA A 493 -6.02 15.56 -6.61
N SER A 494 -6.67 14.39 -6.71
CA SER A 494 -6.33 13.14 -5.99
C SER A 494 -6.86 11.93 -6.79
N VAL A 495 -6.38 10.69 -6.56
CA VAL A 495 -6.67 9.55 -7.47
C VAL A 495 -7.16 8.29 -6.73
N THR A 496 -8.41 7.87 -6.98
CA THR A 496 -8.99 6.53 -6.66
C THR A 496 -10.11 6.15 -7.67
N SER A 497 -10.61 4.90 -7.69
CA SER A 497 -11.59 4.41 -8.68
C SER A 497 -12.64 3.44 -8.10
N ASN A 498 -13.89 3.49 -8.60
CA ASN A 498 -15.04 2.70 -8.11
C ASN A 498 -15.95 2.08 -9.21
N GLN A 499 -15.46 2.00 -10.45
CA GLN A 499 -16.25 1.66 -11.67
C GLN A 499 -17.06 0.34 -11.58
N TYR A 500 -16.60 -0.64 -10.80
CA TYR A 500 -17.27 -1.93 -10.58
C TYR A 500 -18.67 -1.78 -9.96
N LEU A 501 -18.82 -0.88 -8.98
CA LEU A 501 -20.08 -0.64 -8.28
C LEU A 501 -21.14 -0.07 -9.24
N LEU A 502 -20.73 0.84 -10.13
CA LEU A 502 -21.61 1.47 -11.12
C LEU A 502 -22.13 0.46 -12.16
N ALA A 503 -21.32 -0.51 -12.57
CA ALA A 503 -21.74 -1.59 -13.48
C ALA A 503 -22.81 -2.49 -12.85
N SER A 504 -22.66 -2.84 -11.57
CA SER A 504 -23.60 -3.70 -10.84
C SER A 504 -24.98 -3.07 -10.57
N LEU A 505 -25.09 -1.73 -10.65
CA LEU A 505 -26.30 -0.97 -10.32
C LEU A 505 -27.04 -0.43 -11.56
N ALA A 506 -26.43 -0.48 -12.74
CA ALA A 506 -27.04 0.00 -13.98
C ALA A 506 -28.08 -1.01 -14.51
N PRO A 507 -29.29 -0.59 -14.94
CA PRO A 507 -30.32 -1.51 -15.46
C PRO A 507 -29.95 -2.28 -16.74
N SER A 508 -28.92 -1.83 -17.44
CA SER A 508 -28.35 -2.52 -18.62
C SER A 508 -27.07 -3.32 -18.30
N GLY A 509 -26.67 -3.35 -17.03
CA GLY A 509 -25.52 -4.10 -16.52
C GLY A 509 -24.23 -3.86 -17.29
N ASP A 510 -23.42 -4.92 -17.40
CA ASP A 510 -22.16 -4.91 -18.12
C ASP A 510 -22.26 -4.65 -19.64
N GLU A 511 -23.47 -4.79 -20.21
CA GLU A 511 -23.78 -4.58 -21.63
C GLU A 511 -24.35 -3.18 -21.94
N GLY A 512 -24.46 -2.31 -20.93
CA GLY A 512 -24.89 -0.92 -21.14
C GLY A 512 -23.99 -0.21 -22.15
N LYS A 513 -24.57 0.36 -23.21
CA LYS A 513 -23.84 1.01 -24.31
C LYS A 513 -22.79 2.04 -23.84
N ALA A 514 -23.06 2.75 -22.73
CA ALA A 514 -22.10 3.65 -22.11
C ALA A 514 -20.91 2.90 -21.50
N LEU A 515 -21.14 1.83 -20.73
CA LEU A 515 -20.09 1.01 -20.13
C LEU A 515 -19.30 0.22 -21.20
N LEU A 516 -19.94 -0.27 -22.25
CA LEU A 516 -19.26 -0.84 -23.41
C LEU A 516 -18.42 0.20 -24.16
N SER A 517 -18.92 1.42 -24.35
CA SER A 517 -18.13 2.52 -24.95
C SER A 517 -16.93 2.91 -24.08
N LEU A 518 -17.09 2.95 -22.76
CA LEU A 518 -16.00 3.20 -21.82
C LEU A 518 -15.00 2.04 -21.77
N LYS A 519 -15.45 0.79 -21.86
CA LYS A 519 -14.58 -0.40 -22.01
C LYS A 519 -13.78 -0.32 -23.32
N VAL A 520 -14.43 -0.02 -24.45
CA VAL A 520 -13.78 0.15 -25.77
C VAL A 520 -12.79 1.32 -25.78
N GLN A 521 -13.11 2.46 -25.15
CA GLN A 521 -12.18 3.58 -25.04
C GLN A 521 -11.00 3.26 -24.11
N ARG A 522 -11.24 2.60 -22.98
CA ARG A 522 -10.19 2.10 -22.09
C ARG A 522 -9.29 1.08 -22.81
N GLU A 523 -9.86 0.17 -23.58
CA GLU A 523 -9.14 -0.80 -24.41
C GLU A 523 -8.34 -0.12 -25.53
N ALA A 524 -8.89 0.93 -26.16
CA ALA A 524 -8.17 1.71 -27.17
C ALA A 524 -6.97 2.45 -26.57
N PHE A 525 -7.12 3.10 -25.40
CA PHE A 525 -5.99 3.69 -24.69
C PHE A 525 -5.00 2.63 -24.19
N GLN A 526 -5.47 1.53 -23.62
CA GLN A 526 -4.64 0.40 -23.18
C GLN A 526 -3.84 -0.22 -24.34
N ALA A 527 -4.38 -0.20 -25.56
CA ALA A 527 -3.67 -0.65 -26.77
C ALA A 527 -2.60 0.33 -27.28
N THR A 528 -2.56 1.58 -26.77
CA THR A 528 -1.47 2.54 -27.04
C THR A 528 -0.35 2.49 -26.00
N LEU A 529 -0.55 1.79 -24.87
CA LEU A 529 0.44 1.67 -23.81
C LEU A 529 1.49 0.60 -24.20
N PRO A 530 2.79 0.84 -23.94
CA PRO A 530 3.83 -0.17 -24.14
C PRO A 530 3.59 -1.46 -23.34
N GLU A 531 4.12 -2.57 -23.83
CA GLU A 531 4.15 -3.82 -23.08
C GLU A 531 4.90 -3.58 -21.75
N ASN A 532 4.28 -3.96 -20.62
CA ASN A 532 4.78 -3.71 -19.25
C ASN A 532 4.89 -2.24 -18.79
N TRP A 533 4.16 -1.30 -19.38
CA TRP A 533 4.13 0.14 -19.00
C TRP A 533 3.93 0.46 -17.50
N HIS A 534 3.37 -0.48 -16.73
CA HIS A 534 3.06 -0.37 -15.31
C HIS A 534 4.19 -0.86 -14.38
N LEU A 535 5.26 -1.45 -14.94
CA LEU A 535 6.42 -1.94 -14.18
C LEU A 535 7.54 -0.92 -14.05
N ASP A 536 7.60 0.08 -14.94
CA ASP A 536 8.63 1.11 -14.95
C ASP A 536 8.11 2.41 -15.58
N PHE A 537 8.55 3.56 -15.08
CA PHE A 537 8.22 4.89 -15.59
C PHE A 537 9.21 5.37 -16.67
N THR A 538 10.36 4.70 -16.86
CA THR A 538 11.42 5.18 -17.77
C THR A 538 11.00 5.33 -19.23
N TRP A 539 9.90 4.70 -19.66
CA TRP A 539 9.35 4.94 -21.01
C TRP A 539 8.91 6.39 -21.23
N LEU A 540 8.47 7.10 -20.18
CA LEU A 540 8.18 8.55 -20.26
C LEU A 540 9.45 9.38 -20.53
N LEU A 541 10.62 8.90 -20.09
CA LEU A 541 11.91 9.55 -20.37
C LEU A 541 12.36 9.36 -21.84
N SER A 542 11.71 8.46 -22.59
CA SER A 542 11.94 8.27 -24.03
C SER A 542 11.08 9.18 -24.91
N TRP A 543 10.08 9.85 -24.32
CA TRP A 543 9.20 10.81 -25.01
C TRP A 543 9.81 12.21 -24.96
N SER A 544 9.45 13.08 -25.90
CA SER A 544 9.82 14.49 -25.82
C SER A 544 9.10 15.17 -24.64
N ALA A 545 9.71 16.22 -24.09
CA ALA A 545 9.09 17.02 -23.03
C ALA A 545 7.71 17.53 -23.45
N GLU A 546 7.53 17.90 -24.72
CA GLU A 546 6.24 18.31 -25.30
C GLU A 546 5.18 17.21 -25.20
N GLN A 547 5.53 15.95 -25.50
CA GLN A 547 4.61 14.81 -25.40
C GLN A 547 4.25 14.47 -23.95
N VAL A 548 5.23 14.55 -23.04
CA VAL A 548 5.00 14.33 -21.60
C VAL A 548 4.14 15.45 -21.02
N CYS A 549 4.40 16.71 -21.34
CA CYS A 549 3.59 17.85 -20.93
C CYS A 549 2.18 17.80 -21.53
N ALA A 550 2.01 17.34 -22.77
CA ALA A 550 0.68 17.15 -23.37
C ALA A 550 -0.14 16.06 -22.64
N LEU A 551 0.48 14.92 -22.32
CA LEU A 551 -0.17 13.86 -21.53
C LEU A 551 -0.49 14.33 -20.11
N LEU A 552 0.46 15.00 -19.44
CA LEU A 552 0.28 15.56 -18.10
C LEU A 552 -0.82 16.63 -18.09
N GLY A 553 -0.88 17.48 -19.12
CA GLY A 553 -1.90 18.51 -19.27
C GLY A 553 -3.29 17.92 -19.50
N PHE A 554 -3.40 16.86 -20.29
CA PHE A 554 -4.63 16.08 -20.44
C PHE A 554 -5.07 15.47 -19.10
N CYS A 555 -4.15 14.88 -18.33
CA CYS A 555 -4.45 14.33 -17.00
C CYS A 555 -4.86 15.41 -15.99
N ALA A 556 -4.16 16.55 -15.95
CA ALA A 556 -4.48 17.67 -15.05
C ALA A 556 -5.85 18.29 -15.37
N ALA A 557 -6.21 18.41 -16.65
CA ALA A 557 -7.51 18.93 -17.06
C ALA A 557 -8.68 18.10 -16.51
N HIS A 558 -8.54 16.77 -16.41
CA HIS A 558 -9.58 15.91 -15.82
C HIS A 558 -9.77 16.09 -14.30
N GLY A 559 -8.84 16.77 -13.62
CA GLY A 559 -8.95 17.13 -12.21
C GLY A 559 -9.69 18.44 -11.94
N ILE A 560 -10.09 19.20 -12.97
CA ILE A 560 -10.81 20.46 -12.77
C ILE A 560 -12.23 20.20 -12.27
N ASN A 561 -12.67 20.93 -11.25
CA ASN A 561 -14.04 20.91 -10.75
C ASN A 561 -14.54 22.34 -10.49
N GLY A 562 -15.56 22.77 -11.25
CA GLY A 562 -16.23 24.06 -11.10
C GLY A 562 -17.71 23.95 -10.73
N ILE A 563 -18.16 22.81 -10.19
CA ILE A 563 -19.56 22.59 -9.85
C ILE A 563 -19.98 23.57 -8.75
N GLN A 564 -21.04 24.34 -9.03
CA GLN A 564 -21.64 25.29 -8.09
C GLN A 564 -22.83 24.64 -7.40
N GLU A 565 -22.79 24.58 -6.07
CA GLU A 565 -23.91 24.13 -5.23
C GLU A 565 -24.61 25.31 -4.56
N ARG A 566 -25.73 25.04 -3.87
CA ARG A 566 -26.49 26.06 -3.13
C ARG A 566 -26.53 25.69 -1.65
N LEU A 567 -25.86 26.49 -0.82
CA LEU A 567 -25.83 26.36 0.63
C LEU A 567 -26.58 27.55 1.24
N TYR A 568 -27.46 27.31 2.22
CA TYR A 568 -28.26 28.37 2.87
C TYR A 568 -28.98 29.32 1.88
N ASN A 569 -29.56 28.75 0.81
CA ASN A 569 -30.21 29.48 -0.29
C ASN A 569 -29.33 30.43 -1.14
N ARG A 570 -27.99 30.36 -0.99
CA ARG A 570 -27.02 31.14 -1.77
C ARG A 570 -26.10 30.24 -2.60
N THR A 571 -25.74 30.70 -3.80
CA THR A 571 -24.76 30.04 -4.68
C THR A 571 -23.44 30.81 -4.65
N GLU A 572 -22.36 30.10 -4.30
CA GLU A 572 -20.99 30.63 -4.31
C GLU A 572 -20.54 30.99 -5.74
N ARG A 573 -19.56 31.90 -5.86
CA ARG A 573 -18.94 32.21 -7.17
C ARG A 573 -18.24 30.98 -7.75
N SER A 574 -18.09 30.92 -9.07
CA SER A 574 -17.43 29.77 -9.69
C SER A 574 -15.93 29.86 -9.50
N GLU A 575 -15.31 28.79 -9.01
CA GLU A 575 -13.85 28.65 -8.94
C GLU A 575 -13.18 28.67 -10.33
N LEU A 576 -13.96 28.54 -11.41
CA LEU A 576 -13.49 28.58 -12.79
C LEU A 576 -13.22 29.99 -13.33
N ASP A 577 -13.78 31.05 -12.73
CA ASP A 577 -13.76 32.40 -13.32
C ASP A 577 -12.33 32.87 -13.67
N GLY A 578 -11.35 32.61 -12.80
CA GLY A 578 -9.93 32.94 -13.06
C GLY A 578 -9.26 32.05 -14.11
N LEU A 579 -9.62 30.76 -14.17
CA LEU A 579 -9.09 29.81 -15.16
C LEU A 579 -9.63 30.09 -16.57
N GLU A 580 -10.92 30.39 -16.67
CA GLU A 580 -11.56 30.81 -17.92
C GLU A 580 -11.00 32.13 -18.44
N ALA A 581 -10.63 33.05 -17.53
CA ALA A 581 -9.93 34.27 -17.88
C ALA A 581 -8.54 34.01 -18.48
N ALA A 582 -7.78 33.07 -17.91
CA ALA A 582 -6.46 32.67 -18.42
C ALA A 582 -6.51 31.89 -19.75
N LEU A 583 -7.59 31.14 -20.00
CA LEU A 583 -7.78 30.34 -21.21
C LEU A 583 -8.31 31.13 -22.42
N ASP A 584 -8.76 32.37 -22.23
CA ASP A 584 -9.64 33.09 -23.17
C ASP A 584 -10.88 32.26 -23.56
N PHE A 585 -11.49 31.63 -22.56
CA PHE A 585 -12.52 30.62 -22.76
C PHE A 585 -13.85 31.19 -23.30
N ASP A 586 -14.48 30.44 -24.19
CA ASP A 586 -15.79 30.76 -24.76
C ASP A 586 -16.69 29.52 -24.81
N LEU A 587 -17.63 29.43 -23.86
CA LEU A 587 -18.58 28.33 -23.75
C LEU A 587 -19.47 28.15 -24.99
N ARG A 588 -19.68 29.19 -25.82
CA ARG A 588 -20.54 29.12 -27.02
C ARG A 588 -20.00 28.16 -28.08
N LYS A 589 -18.69 27.86 -28.05
CA LYS A 589 -18.03 26.86 -28.91
C LYS A 589 -18.44 25.42 -28.54
N TRP A 590 -18.81 25.21 -27.28
CA TRP A 590 -18.98 23.89 -26.66
C TRP A 590 -20.45 23.56 -26.34
N TRP A 591 -21.24 24.56 -25.96
CA TRP A 591 -22.62 24.38 -25.50
C TRP A 591 -23.56 25.49 -26.01
N GLN A 592 -24.83 25.13 -26.21
CA GLN A 592 -25.94 26.04 -26.53
C GLN A 592 -27.21 25.58 -25.76
N PRO A 593 -28.10 26.49 -25.34
CA PRO A 593 -29.24 26.12 -24.50
C PRO A 593 -30.37 25.47 -25.31
N ASP A 594 -30.81 24.27 -24.92
CA ASP A 594 -31.89 23.55 -25.61
C ASP A 594 -33.25 23.55 -24.88
N ALA A 595 -34.29 23.14 -25.60
CA ALA A 595 -35.68 23.16 -25.17
C ALA A 595 -35.99 22.22 -23.99
N THR A 596 -35.23 21.15 -23.81
CA THR A 596 -35.48 20.06 -22.86
C THR A 596 -34.57 20.17 -21.64
N SER A 597 -33.27 20.37 -21.83
CA SER A 597 -32.30 20.41 -20.73
C SER A 597 -32.26 21.76 -20.01
N TYR A 598 -32.50 22.86 -20.72
CA TYR A 598 -32.39 24.22 -20.20
C TYR A 598 -33.75 24.95 -20.17
N PHE A 599 -34.29 25.39 -21.32
CA PHE A 599 -35.49 26.23 -21.35
C PHE A 599 -36.73 25.53 -20.75
N GLY A 600 -36.84 24.21 -20.92
CA GLY A 600 -37.89 23.37 -20.31
C GLY A 600 -37.88 23.32 -18.78
N LYS A 601 -36.80 23.77 -18.13
CA LYS A 601 -36.67 23.91 -16.66
C LYS A 601 -36.93 25.34 -16.16
N LEU A 602 -37.05 26.33 -17.06
CA LEU A 602 -37.31 27.71 -16.70
C LEU A 602 -38.80 28.03 -16.51
N LYS A 603 -39.08 29.12 -15.79
CA LYS A 603 -40.38 29.82 -15.80
C LYS A 603 -40.54 30.57 -17.13
N ILE A 604 -41.77 30.73 -17.61
CA ILE A 604 -42.03 31.40 -18.89
C ILE A 604 -41.55 32.87 -18.91
N SER A 605 -41.55 33.55 -17.77
CA SER A 605 -40.97 34.90 -17.62
C SER A 605 -39.45 34.93 -17.78
N GLN A 606 -38.73 33.88 -17.34
CA GLN A 606 -37.28 33.77 -17.53
C GLN A 606 -36.92 33.49 -19.00
N ILE A 607 -37.78 32.75 -19.72
CA ILE A 607 -37.66 32.61 -21.18
C ILE A 607 -37.84 33.98 -21.85
N GLY A 608 -38.83 34.78 -21.43
CA GLY A 608 -38.99 36.16 -21.87
C GLY A 608 -37.75 37.03 -21.65
N LYS A 609 -37.17 36.98 -20.44
CA LYS A 609 -35.92 37.71 -20.10
C LYS A 609 -34.75 37.32 -21.03
N ALA A 610 -34.59 36.04 -21.36
CA ALA A 610 -33.55 35.58 -22.29
C ALA A 610 -33.70 36.18 -23.70
N TYR A 611 -34.94 36.33 -24.20
CA TYR A 611 -35.20 37.05 -25.45
C TYR A 611 -34.91 38.55 -25.35
N GLU A 612 -35.20 39.20 -24.21
CA GLU A 612 -34.86 40.61 -23.99
C GLU A 612 -33.34 40.83 -23.99
N GLU A 613 -32.59 39.97 -23.29
CA GLU A 613 -31.13 39.93 -23.26
C GLU A 613 -30.49 39.66 -24.63
N ALA A 614 -31.12 38.82 -25.46
CA ALA A 614 -30.73 38.58 -26.85
C ALA A 614 -31.13 39.72 -27.82
N GLY A 615 -31.68 40.84 -27.32
CA GLY A 615 -32.09 42.00 -28.11
C GLY A 615 -33.40 41.80 -28.91
N MET A 616 -34.23 40.82 -28.53
CA MET A 616 -35.45 40.40 -29.21
C MET A 616 -36.72 40.75 -28.40
N ALA A 617 -36.78 41.96 -27.83
CA ALA A 617 -37.83 42.37 -26.88
C ALA A 617 -39.29 42.24 -27.39
N GLU A 618 -39.57 42.50 -28.67
CA GLU A 618 -40.92 42.28 -29.21
C GLU A 618 -41.28 40.79 -29.24
N ARG A 619 -40.32 39.92 -29.57
CA ARG A 619 -40.52 38.46 -29.56
C ARG A 619 -40.73 37.93 -28.15
N ALA A 620 -40.04 38.49 -27.14
CA ALA A 620 -40.27 38.15 -25.73
C ALA A 620 -41.75 38.30 -25.33
N ARG A 621 -42.40 39.41 -25.74
CA ARG A 621 -43.83 39.69 -25.48
C ARG A 621 -44.79 38.70 -26.16
N GLU A 622 -44.37 38.05 -27.24
CA GLU A 622 -45.13 37.00 -27.91
C GLU A 622 -44.92 35.64 -27.24
N VAL A 623 -43.66 35.28 -26.98
CA VAL A 623 -43.26 33.99 -26.40
C VAL A 623 -43.87 33.79 -25.01
N VAL A 624 -43.99 34.84 -24.20
CA VAL A 624 -44.64 34.79 -22.88
C VAL A 624 -46.15 34.48 -22.95
N LYS A 625 -46.79 34.62 -24.11
CA LYS A 625 -48.22 34.25 -24.32
C LYS A 625 -48.40 32.79 -24.75
N LEU A 626 -47.33 32.08 -25.09
CA LEU A 626 -47.37 30.67 -25.50
C LEU A 626 -47.52 29.75 -24.27
N LYS A 627 -47.79 28.46 -24.51
CA LYS A 627 -47.62 27.45 -23.45
C LYS A 627 -46.14 27.26 -23.20
N ARG A 628 -45.75 27.08 -21.93
CA ARG A 628 -44.34 26.95 -21.49
C ARG A 628 -43.49 25.98 -22.32
N ARG A 629 -44.05 24.85 -22.77
CA ARG A 629 -43.35 23.87 -23.60
C ARG A 629 -43.07 24.39 -25.01
N ASP A 630 -44.03 25.09 -25.59
CA ASP A 630 -43.93 25.62 -26.96
C ASP A 630 -43.04 26.88 -26.97
N ALA A 631 -43.08 27.68 -25.88
CA ALA A 631 -42.12 28.74 -25.61
C ALA A 631 -40.68 28.22 -25.48
N ALA A 632 -40.46 27.10 -24.78
CA ALA A 632 -39.14 26.49 -24.63
C ALA A 632 -38.58 25.93 -25.94
N ALA A 633 -39.45 25.39 -26.81
CA ALA A 633 -39.07 24.96 -28.16
C ALA A 633 -38.65 26.15 -29.03
N ALA A 634 -39.48 27.20 -29.11
CA ALA A 634 -39.16 28.40 -29.87
C ALA A 634 -37.86 29.07 -29.37
N ALA A 635 -37.65 29.13 -28.05
CA ALA A 635 -36.44 29.68 -27.45
C ALA A 635 -35.17 28.94 -27.89
N ALA A 636 -35.20 27.61 -27.93
CA ALA A 636 -34.06 26.81 -28.37
C ALA A 636 -33.70 27.06 -29.85
N ASP A 637 -34.71 27.16 -30.72
CA ASP A 637 -34.50 27.38 -32.15
C ASP A 637 -34.07 28.83 -32.46
N GLU A 638 -34.66 29.82 -31.79
CA GLU A 638 -34.45 31.25 -32.11
C GLU A 638 -33.24 31.88 -31.39
N LEU A 639 -32.94 31.46 -30.15
CA LEU A 639 -31.83 32.02 -29.36
C LEU A 639 -30.48 31.35 -29.66
N SER A 640 -30.47 30.08 -30.10
CA SER A 640 -29.24 29.41 -30.57
C SER A 640 -28.65 30.08 -31.81
N VAL A 641 -29.49 30.58 -32.72
CA VAL A 641 -29.07 31.39 -33.89
C VAL A 641 -28.43 32.72 -33.47
N LYS A 642 -28.73 33.23 -32.28
CA LYS A 642 -28.08 34.40 -31.68
C LYS A 642 -26.84 34.06 -30.85
N GLY A 643 -26.56 32.78 -30.61
CA GLY A 643 -25.48 32.33 -29.71
C GLY A 643 -25.65 32.84 -28.28
N TRP A 644 -26.89 33.07 -27.83
CA TRP A 644 -27.20 33.60 -26.50
C TRP A 644 -26.89 32.56 -25.43
N LEU A 645 -26.27 33.02 -24.34
CA LEU A 645 -26.03 32.24 -23.12
C LEU A 645 -26.55 33.02 -21.90
N PRO A 646 -26.90 32.32 -20.80
CA PRO A 646 -27.23 32.95 -19.53
C PRO A 646 -26.04 33.74 -18.97
N ASP A 647 -26.30 34.90 -18.37
CA ASP A 647 -25.28 35.80 -17.80
C ASP A 647 -24.27 35.10 -16.88
N TRP A 648 -24.71 34.25 -15.96
CA TRP A 648 -23.87 33.46 -15.04
C TRP A 648 -23.10 32.29 -15.68
N MET A 649 -23.31 32.03 -16.98
CA MET A 649 -22.57 31.04 -17.77
C MET A 649 -21.64 31.69 -18.81
N VAL A 650 -21.60 33.03 -18.86
CA VAL A 650 -20.62 33.78 -19.66
C VAL A 650 -19.42 34.10 -18.77
N ARG A 651 -18.22 33.88 -19.30
CA ARG A 651 -16.96 34.29 -18.65
C ARG A 651 -17.04 35.77 -18.23
N THR A 652 -16.74 36.05 -16.98
CA THR A 652 -16.50 37.40 -16.47
C THR A 652 -15.30 38.02 -17.19
N GLN A 653 -15.50 39.17 -17.83
CA GLN A 653 -14.38 39.95 -18.33
C GLN A 653 -13.54 40.44 -17.14
N PRO A 654 -12.20 40.52 -17.25
CA PRO A 654 -11.39 41.17 -16.23
C PRO A 654 -11.90 42.59 -16.05
N VAL A 655 -12.15 42.98 -14.80
CA VAL A 655 -12.29 44.41 -14.48
C VAL A 655 -10.91 45.01 -14.76
N GLU A 656 -10.81 45.97 -15.68
CA GLU A 656 -9.62 46.82 -15.77
C GLU A 656 -9.47 47.50 -14.41
N GLN A 657 -8.47 47.08 -13.64
CA GLN A 657 -8.05 47.80 -12.46
C GLN A 657 -7.41 49.09 -12.98
N ASP A 658 -8.14 50.20 -12.88
CA ASP A 658 -7.56 51.53 -13.04
C ASP A 658 -6.38 51.65 -12.05
N GLU A 659 -5.14 51.65 -12.56
CA GLU A 659 -3.91 51.83 -11.77
C GLU A 659 -3.75 53.29 -11.29
N THR A 660 -4.85 53.94 -10.91
CA THR A 660 -4.90 55.36 -10.51
C THR A 660 -5.56 55.56 -9.15
N GLU A 661 -5.13 54.82 -8.12
CA GLU A 661 -5.37 55.24 -6.72
C GLU A 661 -4.41 54.66 -5.66
N LEU A 662 -3.12 54.42 -6.00
CA LEU A 662 -2.07 54.06 -5.01
C LEU A 662 -0.74 54.81 -5.20
N THR A 663 -0.80 56.11 -5.52
CA THR A 663 0.36 57.02 -5.35
C THR A 663 -0.03 58.40 -4.83
N GLU A 664 -0.52 58.48 -3.59
CA GLU A 664 -0.29 59.66 -2.75
C GLU A 664 0.51 59.25 -1.51
N THR A 665 1.82 59.40 -1.63
CA THR A 665 2.72 59.49 -0.47
C THR A 665 2.58 60.90 0.08
N ASP A 666 2.06 61.05 1.30
CA ASP A 666 2.16 62.31 2.04
C ASP A 666 3.11 62.10 3.22
N HIS A 667 4.37 62.48 3.00
CA HIS A 667 5.38 62.60 4.05
C HIS A 667 5.32 64.02 4.63
N THR A 668 5.10 64.14 5.95
CA THR A 668 5.70 65.15 6.86
C THR A 668 5.28 64.79 8.30
N ASP A 669 6.21 64.39 9.17
CA ASP A 669 6.98 65.25 10.11
C ASP A 669 6.11 65.82 11.25
N HIS A 670 6.42 65.72 12.55
CA HIS A 670 7.71 65.70 13.30
C HIS A 670 7.56 64.85 14.59
N ALA A 671 8.51 63.98 14.99
CA ALA A 671 9.84 64.21 15.60
C ALA A 671 9.86 64.50 17.12
N ALA A 672 10.32 63.51 17.90
CA ALA A 672 11.09 63.64 19.15
C ALA A 672 11.79 62.31 19.46
#